data_AF-A0A0D6LV31-F1
#
_entry.id   AF-A0A0D6LV31-F1
#
_cell.length_a   1.000
_cell.length_b   1.000
_cell.length_c   1.000
_cell.angle_alpha   90.00
_cell.angle_beta   90.00
_cell.angle_gamma   90.00
#
_symmetry.space_group_name_H-M   'P 1'
#
loop_
_entity.id
_entity.type
_entity.pdbx_description
1 polymer ?
#
loop_
_entity_poly.entity_id
_entity_poly.type
_entity_poly.pdbx_seq_one_letter_code
_entity_poly.pdbx_strand_id
1 'polypeptide(L)'
;MRTKIDNRIRTLIENGVSKGHRSMFAVVGDRGRDQIPVLHHILSKAAVAARPTVLWCYKKELGYSSNKKKRIRQIHMKSSVSTISDFEALTPNLLARTIETIEGGGIIVLLMKTVNSLRQLYTIAMDVHNRYRTESHTQIVARFNERFILSLASCRDIVVVDDQLHILPISSHITSLEPVPQSSKGALSPSEAELKALKDGMKDTKPIGPLLNKCRTACQGKALLRLLDVITDKDLNVTCSITAARGRGKSASLGLALAGAVAFGYSNIFVTSPSPENLKTLFEFVVKGFDTMGYQEHIDYELIQSTNPEFQKALVRVNVFREHRQTIQYIHPSDAGKLGQAELVVVDEAAAIPLPLVKELIFGPYIVFLSSTINGYEGTGRSLSLKLLQQLRQQSAGSAKGEKLATSKGRKLHELTMEESIRYKPGDEIEQWLNRVLCLNAANINTKLSCGTPPPSECELYFVNRDTLFSFHKASESFLQQIMAIYVAAHYKNSPNDLQMLSDAPAHHLFALMSPVKEDQSSVPEVLALAQVCLEGNLSEETVRGAIGSGKRAAGDLLPWTISQQFMDREFPTLCGGRVVRIAVHPDFQSMGYGSRTLELLEEYYLGHIPSIEENVKETVKTVKDGNTVALLEEQIAPRTDLPPLLMRLSERKPERLDYLGVSFGLTLDLLKFWKKSGFVPVYLRQTPSPLTGEYTCAMLKRLHAEVDPSSSSWLAAYFQEFRKRLISLLSFEFEKLPINLGLSLLQTRNKEVVAALKNDRKVITREQLSMFLSNVDLKRLSEFARNLVDHQMITDLLPIISQLYFGDRLNEGACPKGIIGLLPTFRQIVGAPAPERWGPLLEEVLQCLFDVVADLKFLTIEMVLEMGKRW
;
A
#
# COMPACT_ATOMS: atom_id res chain seq x y z
N MET A 1 21.50 46.65 -16.73
CA MET A 1 21.89 47.06 -15.36
C MET A 1 22.54 45.86 -14.69
N ARG A 2 23.76 45.96 -14.15
CA ARG A 2 24.39 44.85 -13.40
C ARG A 2 24.03 45.00 -11.93
N THR A 3 23.08 44.21 -11.44
CA THR A 3 22.72 44.16 -10.03
C THR A 3 23.62 43.17 -9.29
N LYS A 4 24.03 43.51 -8.07
CA LYS A 4 24.84 42.62 -7.22
C LYS A 4 23.91 41.58 -6.60
N ILE A 5 24.18 40.30 -6.84
CA ILE A 5 23.45 39.19 -6.22
C ILE A 5 23.75 39.19 -4.71
N ASP A 6 22.75 38.87 -3.89
CA ASP A 6 22.93 38.72 -2.45
C ASP A 6 23.95 37.60 -2.14
N ASN A 7 24.96 37.92 -1.32
CA ASN A 7 26.01 36.98 -0.95
C ASN A 7 25.47 35.73 -0.24
N ARG A 8 24.29 35.81 0.40
CA ARG A 8 23.66 34.71 1.13
C ARG A 8 23.33 33.51 0.24
N ILE A 9 22.95 33.74 -1.02
CA ILE A 9 22.70 32.67 -2.00
C ILE A 9 23.99 31.89 -2.25
N ARG A 10 25.10 32.60 -2.38
CA ARG A 10 26.42 32.00 -2.61
C ARG A 10 26.93 31.24 -1.40
N THR A 11 26.82 31.81 -0.20
CA THR A 11 27.28 31.14 1.03
C THR A 11 26.49 29.88 1.31
N LEU A 12 25.18 29.86 1.04
CA LEU A 12 24.37 28.64 1.17
C LEU A 12 24.86 27.51 0.27
N ILE A 13 25.13 27.81 -1.01
CA ILE A 13 25.62 26.83 -1.98
C ILE A 13 27.01 26.32 -1.57
N GLU A 14 27.92 27.21 -1.17
CA GLU A 14 29.27 26.83 -0.71
C GLU A 14 29.22 25.98 0.57
N ASN A 15 28.31 26.29 1.49
CA ASN A 15 28.07 25.49 2.70
C ASN A 15 27.49 24.11 2.37
N GLY A 16 26.52 24.03 1.46
CA GLY A 16 25.92 22.77 1.01
C GLY A 16 26.95 21.84 0.39
N VAL A 17 27.80 22.36 -0.50
CA VAL A 17 28.90 21.60 -1.12
C VAL A 17 29.92 21.14 -0.08
N SER A 18 30.30 22.02 0.86
CA SER A 18 31.30 21.69 1.89
C SER A 18 30.80 20.63 2.89
N LYS A 19 29.53 20.70 3.28
CA LYS A 19 28.90 19.71 4.18
C LYS A 19 28.45 18.44 3.44
N GLY A 20 28.31 18.49 2.12
CA GLY A 20 27.67 17.41 1.34
C GLY A 20 26.16 17.31 1.59
N HIS A 21 25.53 18.44 1.91
CA HIS A 21 24.08 18.58 2.13
C HIS A 21 23.42 19.17 0.87
N ARG A 22 22.11 18.97 0.69
CA ARG A 22 21.39 19.53 -0.45
C ARG A 22 20.90 20.94 -0.11
N SER A 23 20.69 21.77 -1.13
CA SER A 23 20.08 23.10 -0.98
C SER A 23 18.91 23.27 -1.94
N MET A 24 17.86 23.97 -1.54
CA MET A 24 16.68 24.17 -2.39
C MET A 24 16.39 25.66 -2.60
N PHE A 25 16.08 26.03 -3.84
CA PHE A 25 15.65 27.36 -4.23
C PHE A 25 14.25 27.29 -4.83
N ALA A 26 13.35 28.10 -4.30
CA ALA A 26 12.02 28.31 -4.83
C ALA A 26 11.99 29.68 -5.51
N VAL A 27 12.04 29.69 -6.84
CA VAL A 27 12.10 30.92 -7.65
C VAL A 27 10.68 31.31 -8.07
N VAL A 28 10.25 32.50 -7.64
CA VAL A 28 8.92 33.04 -7.88
C VAL A 28 8.99 34.12 -8.95
N GLY A 29 8.23 33.91 -10.03
CA GLY A 29 8.01 34.88 -11.09
C GLY A 29 8.11 34.30 -12.50
N ASP A 30 7.84 35.16 -13.48
CA ASP A 30 7.69 34.76 -14.88
C ASP A 30 9.04 34.55 -15.58
N ARG A 31 10.11 35.20 -15.08
CA ARG A 31 11.48 35.12 -15.62
C ARG A 31 12.41 34.21 -14.83
N GLY A 32 11.90 33.41 -13.89
CA GLY A 32 12.71 32.53 -13.05
C GLY A 32 13.61 31.54 -13.81
N ARG A 33 13.28 31.21 -15.07
CA ARG A 33 14.11 30.36 -15.93
C ARG A 33 15.46 30.98 -16.28
N ASP A 34 15.51 32.29 -16.44
CA ASP A 34 16.73 33.01 -16.80
C ASP A 34 17.75 33.00 -15.65
N GLN A 35 17.28 32.72 -14.43
CA GLN A 35 18.11 32.63 -13.23
C GLN A 35 18.74 31.25 -13.01
N ILE A 36 18.22 30.19 -13.66
CA ILE A 36 18.76 28.83 -13.51
C ILE A 36 20.22 28.72 -14.00
N PRO A 37 20.60 29.28 -15.17
CA PRO A 37 22.01 29.31 -15.58
C PRO A 37 22.92 30.03 -14.58
N VAL A 38 22.43 31.07 -13.90
CA VAL A 38 23.18 31.81 -12.88
C VAL A 38 23.45 30.93 -11.67
N LEU A 39 22.43 30.27 -11.13
CA LEU A 39 22.57 29.33 -10.02
C LEU A 39 23.48 28.14 -10.37
N HIS A 40 23.34 27.60 -11.58
CA HIS A 40 24.22 26.53 -12.08
C HIS A 40 25.68 26.99 -12.19
N HIS A 41 25.93 28.22 -12.62
CA HIS A 41 27.28 28.78 -12.68
C HIS A 41 27.89 28.98 -11.29
N ILE A 42 27.11 29.42 -10.31
CA ILE A 42 27.55 29.53 -8.90
C ILE A 42 27.91 28.15 -8.36
N LEU A 43 27.06 27.14 -8.59
CA LEU A 43 27.33 25.76 -8.19
C LEU A 43 28.60 25.21 -8.84
N SER A 44 28.76 25.39 -10.15
CA SER A 44 29.95 24.92 -10.87
C SER A 44 31.25 25.59 -10.42
N LYS A 45 31.18 26.77 -9.79
CA LYS A 45 32.35 27.42 -9.18
C LYS A 45 32.63 26.90 -7.77
N ALA A 46 31.59 26.54 -7.02
CA ALA A 46 31.72 25.99 -5.67
C ALA A 46 32.16 24.52 -5.69
N ALA A 47 31.67 23.73 -6.64
CA ALA A 47 32.06 22.35 -6.85
C ALA A 47 33.41 22.26 -7.59
N VAL A 48 34.44 21.74 -6.93
CA VAL A 48 35.79 21.54 -7.51
C VAL A 48 35.84 20.30 -8.42
N ALA A 49 34.89 19.38 -8.29
CA ALA A 49 34.76 18.17 -9.10
C ALA A 49 33.89 18.40 -10.36
N ALA A 50 33.89 17.41 -11.26
CA ALA A 50 33.27 17.41 -12.59
C ALA A 50 31.96 18.21 -12.72
N ARG A 51 31.74 18.82 -13.90
CA ARG A 51 30.55 19.65 -14.18
C ARG A 51 29.25 18.93 -13.76
N PRO A 52 28.40 19.57 -12.93
CA PRO A 52 27.18 18.93 -12.45
C PRO A 52 26.22 18.62 -13.60
N THR A 53 25.52 17.50 -13.50
CA THR A 53 24.46 17.13 -14.44
C THR A 53 23.13 17.74 -14.00
N VAL A 54 22.25 18.05 -14.96
CA VAL A 54 20.96 18.70 -14.69
C VAL A 54 19.83 17.79 -15.12
N LEU A 55 18.90 17.53 -14.20
CA LEU A 55 17.63 16.86 -14.46
C LEU A 55 16.52 17.90 -14.60
N TRP A 56 15.83 17.92 -15.73
CA TRP A 56 14.70 18.83 -15.96
C TRP A 56 13.38 18.05 -15.97
N CYS A 57 12.51 18.34 -15.00
CA CYS A 57 11.19 17.72 -14.87
C CYS A 57 10.09 18.67 -15.37
N TYR A 58 9.24 18.19 -16.27
CA TYR A 58 8.13 18.94 -16.86
C TYR A 58 7.00 18.00 -17.27
N LYS A 59 5.75 18.50 -17.33
CA LYS A 59 4.57 17.68 -17.59
C LYS A 59 4.37 17.33 -19.06
N LYS A 60 4.16 18.33 -19.92
CA LYS A 60 3.87 18.13 -21.36
C LYS A 60 4.67 19.06 -22.25
N GLU A 61 4.73 20.35 -21.91
CA GLU A 61 5.37 21.34 -22.76
C GLU A 61 6.55 21.98 -22.06
N LEU A 62 7.75 21.69 -22.57
CA LEU A 62 8.85 22.64 -22.50
C LEU A 62 8.59 23.65 -23.62
N GLY A 63 8.55 24.94 -23.31
CA GLY A 63 8.51 26.00 -24.33
C GLY A 63 9.68 25.95 -25.34
N TYR A 64 10.58 24.98 -25.26
CA TYR A 64 11.59 24.68 -26.26
C TYR A 64 11.62 23.16 -26.56
N SER A 65 11.96 22.80 -27.79
CA SER A 65 12.11 21.38 -28.14
C SER A 65 13.29 20.75 -27.39
N SER A 66 13.09 19.55 -26.81
CA SER A 66 14.17 18.72 -26.25
C SER A 66 15.18 18.27 -27.30
N ASN A 67 14.78 18.24 -28.59
CA ASN A 67 15.65 17.88 -29.69
C ASN A 67 16.55 19.06 -30.09
N LYS A 68 17.86 18.92 -29.86
CA LYS A 68 18.89 19.93 -30.18
C LYS A 68 18.77 20.46 -31.61
N LYS A 69 18.52 19.61 -32.61
CA LYS A 69 18.40 20.01 -34.02
C LYS A 69 17.16 20.86 -34.28
N LYS A 70 16.01 20.48 -33.69
CA LYS A 70 14.76 21.26 -33.79
C LYS A 70 14.90 22.62 -33.09
N ARG A 71 15.55 22.65 -31.93
CA ARG A 71 15.80 23.89 -31.18
C ARG A 71 16.70 24.86 -31.95
N ILE A 72 17.79 24.39 -32.55
CA ILE A 72 18.69 25.25 -33.36
C ILE A 72 17.95 25.86 -34.57
N ARG A 73 17.03 25.09 -35.19
CA ARG A 73 16.16 25.58 -36.27
C ARG A 73 15.13 26.60 -35.78
N GLN A 74 14.50 26.35 -34.63
CA GLN A 74 13.56 27.30 -34.00
C GLN A 74 14.25 28.62 -33.60
N ILE A 75 15.49 28.57 -33.14
CA ILE A 75 16.31 29.77 -32.83
C ILE A 75 16.59 30.58 -34.11
N HIS A 76 16.84 29.93 -35.25
CA HIS A 76 17.04 30.61 -36.53
C HIS A 76 15.74 31.24 -37.09
N MET A 77 14.56 30.73 -36.72
CA MET A 77 13.27 31.18 -37.26
C MET A 77 12.60 32.36 -36.52
N LYS A 78 13.26 33.01 -35.54
CA LYS A 78 12.73 34.19 -34.80
C LYS A 78 11.24 34.11 -34.44
N SER A 79 10.77 32.97 -33.96
CA SER A 79 9.44 32.87 -33.35
C SER A 79 9.57 33.09 -31.84
N SER A 80 8.91 34.13 -31.34
CA SER A 80 8.73 34.47 -29.93
C SER A 80 8.17 33.26 -29.18
N VAL A 81 8.95 32.76 -28.23
CA VAL A 81 8.63 31.57 -27.45
C VAL A 81 7.83 31.97 -26.22
N SER A 82 6.56 31.55 -26.14
CA SER A 82 5.75 31.57 -24.93
C SER A 82 5.97 30.29 -24.12
N THR A 83 6.19 30.43 -22.81
CA THR A 83 6.80 29.43 -21.92
C THR A 83 5.84 28.99 -20.81
N ILE A 84 5.75 27.69 -20.51
CA ILE A 84 4.99 27.15 -19.36
C ILE A 84 5.82 26.06 -18.66
N SER A 85 5.91 26.09 -17.33
CA SER A 85 6.52 25.07 -16.46
C SER A 85 5.71 25.03 -15.18
N ASP A 86 4.99 23.93 -14.98
CA ASP A 86 3.83 23.91 -14.09
C ASP A 86 4.17 23.38 -12.71
N PHE A 87 4.10 24.27 -11.72
CA PHE A 87 3.89 23.89 -10.32
C PHE A 87 2.58 23.09 -10.15
N GLU A 88 1.61 23.31 -11.05
CA GLU A 88 0.28 22.66 -11.08
C GLU A 88 0.33 21.13 -11.25
N ALA A 89 1.47 20.56 -11.63
CA ALA A 89 1.66 19.13 -11.83
C ALA A 89 2.42 18.41 -10.70
N LEU A 90 2.79 19.10 -9.62
CA LEU A 90 3.68 18.60 -8.57
C LEU A 90 3.01 17.59 -7.64
N THR A 91 3.05 16.30 -7.97
CA THR A 91 2.62 15.24 -7.03
C THR A 91 3.66 14.98 -5.92
N PRO A 92 3.24 14.65 -4.68
CA PRO A 92 4.14 14.25 -3.59
C PRO A 92 5.13 13.15 -3.97
N ASN A 93 4.68 12.15 -4.73
CA ASN A 93 5.54 11.05 -5.20
C ASN A 93 6.62 11.53 -6.17
N LEU A 94 6.29 12.41 -7.12
CA LEU A 94 7.28 13.00 -8.03
C LEU A 94 8.29 13.86 -7.25
N LEU A 95 7.81 14.63 -6.29
CA LEU A 95 8.65 15.44 -5.41
C LEU A 95 9.67 14.55 -4.68
N ALA A 96 9.22 13.49 -4.01
CA ALA A 96 10.10 12.54 -3.34
C ALA A 96 11.13 11.91 -4.29
N ARG A 97 10.68 11.46 -5.47
CA ARG A 97 11.54 10.90 -6.54
C ARG A 97 12.67 11.86 -6.93
N THR A 98 12.32 13.10 -7.23
CA THR A 98 13.28 14.11 -7.69
C THR A 98 14.28 14.49 -6.60
N ILE A 99 13.81 14.74 -5.38
CA ILE A 99 14.67 15.17 -4.28
C ILE A 99 15.65 14.05 -3.91
N GLU A 100 15.19 12.81 -3.79
CA GLU A 100 16.05 11.67 -3.46
C GLU A 100 17.13 11.40 -4.53
N THR A 101 16.88 11.70 -5.81
CA THR A 101 17.86 11.46 -6.89
C THR A 101 19.08 12.39 -6.84
N ILE A 102 18.97 13.50 -6.12
CA ILE A 102 20.02 14.53 -6.09
C ILE A 102 21.08 14.15 -5.05
N GLU A 103 22.35 14.28 -5.45
CA GLU A 103 23.50 14.04 -4.58
C GLU A 103 23.76 15.22 -3.63
N GLY A 104 24.52 14.97 -2.56
CA GLY A 104 24.95 15.98 -1.61
C GLY A 104 25.78 17.08 -2.29
N GLY A 105 25.56 18.33 -1.89
CA GLY A 105 26.10 19.51 -2.57
C GLY A 105 25.31 19.92 -3.82
N GLY A 106 24.29 19.15 -4.21
CA GLY A 106 23.39 19.49 -5.30
C GLY A 106 22.36 20.56 -4.93
N ILE A 107 21.83 21.23 -5.96
CA ILE A 107 20.79 22.25 -5.83
C ILE A 107 19.49 21.75 -6.44
N ILE A 108 18.38 21.97 -5.71
CA ILE A 108 17.01 21.71 -6.16
C ILE A 108 16.37 23.05 -6.51
N VAL A 109 15.82 23.22 -7.71
CA VAL A 109 15.17 24.47 -8.11
C VAL A 109 13.70 24.20 -8.42
N LEU A 110 12.80 24.83 -7.68
CA LEU A 110 11.36 24.85 -7.93
C LEU A 110 10.98 26.18 -8.58
N LEU A 111 10.32 26.12 -9.73
CA LEU A 111 9.83 27.31 -10.44
C LEU A 111 8.35 27.50 -10.15
N MET A 112 7.99 28.67 -9.62
CA MET A 112 6.61 29.08 -9.41
C MET A 112 6.29 30.23 -10.38
N LYS A 113 5.58 29.89 -11.46
CA LYS A 113 5.19 30.87 -12.49
C LYS A 113 3.89 31.58 -12.07
N THR A 114 3.68 32.81 -12.56
CA THR A 114 2.43 33.58 -12.42
C THR A 114 1.90 33.71 -10.99
N VAL A 115 2.59 34.51 -10.17
CA VAL A 115 2.15 34.83 -8.81
C VAL A 115 2.32 36.32 -8.57
N ASN A 116 1.19 37.04 -8.42
CA ASN A 116 1.22 38.43 -7.98
C ASN A 116 1.17 38.55 -6.44
N SER A 117 0.70 37.49 -5.75
CA SER A 117 0.73 37.31 -4.29
C SER A 117 0.81 35.82 -3.95
N LEU A 118 1.57 35.46 -2.92
CA LEU A 118 1.79 34.07 -2.51
C LEU A 118 0.49 33.38 -2.06
N ARG A 119 -0.53 34.14 -1.64
CA ARG A 119 -1.88 33.62 -1.36
C ARG A 119 -2.57 33.03 -2.58
N GLN A 120 -2.27 33.51 -3.79
CA GLN A 120 -2.82 32.93 -5.03
C GLN A 120 -2.36 31.48 -5.22
N LEU A 121 -1.15 31.13 -4.76
CA LEU A 121 -0.62 29.77 -4.81
C LEU A 121 -1.44 28.77 -3.97
N TYR A 122 -2.15 29.24 -2.93
CA TYR A 122 -3.06 28.40 -2.14
C TYR A 122 -4.30 27.96 -2.92
N THR A 123 -4.66 28.69 -3.98
CA THR A 123 -5.88 28.46 -4.75
C THR A 123 -5.63 27.77 -6.10
N ILE A 124 -4.36 27.55 -6.47
CA ILE A 124 -4.02 26.91 -7.74
C ILE A 124 -4.54 25.48 -7.74
N ALA A 125 -5.50 25.22 -8.64
CA ALA A 125 -5.97 23.88 -8.94
C ALA A 125 -4.89 23.12 -9.70
N MET A 126 -4.48 21.99 -9.15
CA MET A 126 -3.57 21.04 -9.78
C MET A 126 -4.32 20.15 -10.76
N ASP A 127 -3.64 19.65 -11.77
CA ASP A 127 -4.26 18.72 -12.73
C ASP A 127 -4.75 17.41 -12.11
N VAL A 128 -4.11 16.98 -11.01
CA VAL A 128 -4.47 15.80 -10.23
C VAL A 128 -5.88 15.94 -9.66
N HIS A 129 -6.32 17.18 -9.41
CA HIS A 129 -7.63 17.49 -8.88
C HIS A 129 -8.76 16.98 -9.77
N ASN A 130 -8.57 16.90 -11.10
CA ASN A 130 -9.54 16.26 -12.00
C ASN A 130 -9.82 14.78 -11.68
N ARG A 131 -8.90 14.07 -11.02
CA ARG A 131 -9.10 12.68 -10.58
C ARG A 131 -9.87 12.57 -9.27
N TYR A 132 -9.93 13.65 -8.50
CA TYR A 132 -10.56 13.71 -7.17
C TYR A 132 -11.94 14.38 -7.19
N ARG A 133 -12.36 14.94 -8.33
CA ARG A 133 -13.72 15.49 -8.51
C ARG A 133 -14.71 14.36 -8.65
N THR A 134 -15.67 14.29 -7.74
CA THR A 134 -16.94 13.60 -7.98
C THR A 134 -17.90 14.56 -8.67
N GLU A 135 -18.96 14.05 -9.30
CA GLU A 135 -20.01 14.89 -9.88
C GLU A 135 -20.70 15.75 -8.80
N SER A 136 -20.92 15.16 -7.62
CA SER A 136 -21.51 15.81 -6.44
C SER A 136 -20.62 16.91 -5.84
N HIS A 137 -19.30 16.77 -5.89
CA HIS A 137 -18.35 17.71 -5.29
C HIS A 137 -17.30 18.18 -6.30
N THR A 138 -17.63 19.26 -7.00
CA THR A 138 -16.78 19.86 -8.04
C THR A 138 -15.71 20.81 -7.48
N GLN A 139 -15.97 21.45 -6.34
CA GLN A 139 -15.08 22.41 -5.72
C GLN A 139 -13.96 21.69 -4.96
N ILE A 140 -12.71 21.94 -5.37
CA ILE A 140 -11.52 21.37 -4.73
C ILE A 140 -10.79 22.47 -3.97
N VAL A 141 -10.41 22.15 -2.74
CA VAL A 141 -9.63 23.01 -1.87
C VAL A 141 -8.21 22.46 -1.82
N ALA A 142 -7.22 23.22 -2.32
CA ALA A 142 -5.82 22.78 -2.41
C ALA A 142 -5.08 22.91 -1.07
N ARG A 143 -5.49 22.10 -0.08
CA ARG A 143 -4.91 22.11 1.29
C ARG A 143 -3.46 21.67 1.30
N PHE A 144 -3.08 20.72 0.43
CA PHE A 144 -1.70 20.26 0.36
C PHE A 144 -0.73 21.38 -0.04
N ASN A 145 -1.14 22.25 -0.97
CA ASN A 145 -0.32 23.36 -1.44
C ASN A 145 -0.09 24.41 -0.35
N GLU A 146 -1.12 24.71 0.44
CA GLU A 146 -1.02 25.59 1.61
C GLU A 146 -0.03 25.02 2.64
N ARG A 147 -0.16 23.74 2.99
CA ARG A 147 0.80 23.06 3.88
C ARG A 147 2.21 23.06 3.31
N PHE A 148 2.36 22.81 2.00
CA PHE A 148 3.66 22.78 1.34
C PHE A 148 4.39 24.11 1.45
N ILE A 149 3.71 25.23 1.15
CA ILE A 149 4.31 26.57 1.21
C ILE A 149 4.68 26.95 2.65
N LEU A 150 3.80 26.68 3.61
CA LEU A 150 4.09 26.89 5.04
C LEU A 150 5.29 26.07 5.49
N SER A 151 5.44 24.86 4.96
CA SER A 151 6.60 24.01 5.27
C SER A 151 7.92 24.56 4.72
N LEU A 152 7.92 25.28 3.59
CA LEU A 152 9.13 25.88 3.03
C LEU A 152 9.71 26.93 3.97
N ALA A 153 8.84 27.70 4.67
CA ALA A 153 9.26 28.69 5.65
C ALA A 153 9.95 28.07 6.88
N SER A 154 9.63 26.81 7.23
CA SER A 154 10.19 26.14 8.40
C SER A 154 11.60 25.54 8.21
N CYS A 155 12.05 25.39 6.97
CA CYS A 155 13.33 24.75 6.67
C CYS A 155 14.45 25.79 6.49
N ARG A 156 15.65 25.49 7.00
CA ARG A 156 16.80 26.42 6.97
C ARG A 156 17.55 26.43 5.63
N ASP A 157 17.58 25.30 4.92
CA ASP A 157 18.31 25.13 3.66
C ASP A 157 17.46 25.41 2.41
N ILE A 158 16.25 25.97 2.59
CA ILE A 158 15.32 26.38 1.54
C ILE A 158 15.28 27.91 1.45
N VAL A 159 15.49 28.44 0.25
CA VAL A 159 15.41 29.89 -0.03
C VAL A 159 14.30 30.16 -1.01
N VAL A 160 13.41 31.11 -0.67
CA VAL A 160 12.41 31.64 -1.60
C VAL A 160 12.95 32.94 -2.18
N VAL A 161 13.01 33.01 -3.52
CA VAL A 161 13.71 34.06 -4.26
C VAL A 161 12.82 34.60 -5.38
N ASP A 162 12.90 35.89 -5.68
CA ASP A 162 12.22 36.49 -6.83
C ASP A 162 12.94 36.24 -8.18
N ASP A 163 12.33 36.72 -9.26
CA ASP A 163 12.88 36.73 -10.63
C ASP A 163 14.23 37.43 -10.79
N GLN A 164 14.65 38.27 -9.84
CA GLN A 164 15.89 39.04 -9.86
C GLN A 164 16.94 38.54 -8.85
N LEU A 165 16.68 37.39 -8.22
CA LEU A 165 17.51 36.81 -7.17
C LEU A 165 17.51 37.56 -5.82
N HIS A 166 16.47 38.33 -5.50
CA HIS A 166 16.24 38.89 -4.17
C HIS A 166 15.56 37.87 -3.27
N ILE A 167 16.03 37.80 -2.03
CA ILE A 167 15.53 36.88 -1.01
C ILE A 167 14.22 37.44 -0.44
N LEU A 168 13.17 36.62 -0.42
CA LEU A 168 11.86 37.02 0.13
C LEU A 168 11.83 36.88 1.66
N PRO A 169 11.05 37.72 2.39
CA PRO A 169 11.04 37.77 3.86
C PRO A 169 10.61 36.48 4.55
N ILE A 170 9.90 35.61 3.83
CA ILE A 170 9.47 34.27 4.29
C ILE A 170 10.66 33.45 4.78
N SER A 171 11.85 33.72 4.25
CA SER A 171 13.09 33.03 4.58
C SER A 171 13.93 33.78 5.63
N SER A 172 13.28 34.29 6.67
CA SER A 172 13.91 35.05 7.76
C SER A 172 15.03 34.29 8.50
N HIS A 173 15.02 32.95 8.46
CA HIS A 173 16.08 32.09 8.99
C HIS A 173 17.44 32.24 8.29
N ILE A 174 17.46 32.74 7.05
CA ILE A 174 18.70 32.91 6.27
C ILE A 174 19.52 34.09 6.80
N THR A 175 18.91 35.00 7.55
CA THR A 175 19.58 36.16 8.14
C THR A 175 20.71 35.78 9.10
N SER A 176 20.69 34.56 9.65
CA SER A 176 21.72 34.03 10.57
C SER A 176 22.74 33.09 9.91
N LEU A 177 22.79 32.98 8.57
CA LEU A 177 23.72 32.08 7.89
C LEU A 177 25.16 32.60 7.92
N GLU A 178 26.01 31.88 8.63
CA GLU A 178 27.46 32.08 8.61
C GLU A 178 28.16 31.06 7.68
N PRO A 179 29.24 31.47 6.99
CA PRO A 179 30.03 30.57 6.14
C PRO A 179 30.78 29.55 7.00
N VAL A 180 30.76 28.28 6.59
CA VAL A 180 31.51 27.22 7.26
C VAL A 180 33.02 27.49 7.13
N PRO A 181 33.79 27.51 8.23
CA PRO A 181 35.23 27.78 8.18
C PRO A 181 35.96 26.70 7.39
N GLN A 182 36.89 27.11 6.51
CA GLN A 182 37.61 26.24 5.58
C GLN A 182 38.51 25.19 6.28
N SER A 183 38.83 25.37 7.57
CA SER A 183 39.58 24.41 8.39
C SER A 183 38.88 23.06 8.57
N SER A 184 37.55 23.01 8.39
CA SER A 184 36.75 21.78 8.47
C SER A 184 36.83 20.91 7.22
N LYS A 185 37.45 21.36 6.12
CA LYS A 185 37.57 20.61 4.84
C LYS A 185 38.41 19.32 4.92
N GLY A 186 39.04 19.03 6.06
CA GLY A 186 39.84 17.82 6.30
C GLY A 186 39.46 17.01 7.53
N ALA A 187 38.46 17.43 8.32
CA ALA A 187 37.98 16.63 9.44
C ALA A 187 37.16 15.46 8.90
N LEU A 188 37.75 14.27 8.89
CA LEU A 188 37.05 13.03 8.54
C LEU A 188 35.84 12.89 9.47
N SER A 189 34.67 12.64 8.90
CA SER A 189 33.51 12.31 9.71
C SER A 189 33.79 11.01 10.49
N PRO A 190 33.18 10.81 11.68
CA PRO A 190 33.37 9.58 12.45
C PRO A 190 33.08 8.32 11.61
N SER A 191 32.06 8.36 10.75
CA SER A 191 31.70 7.28 9.83
C SER A 191 32.76 6.99 8.76
N GLU A 192 33.45 8.01 8.25
CA GLU A 192 34.54 7.84 7.28
C GLU A 192 35.79 7.25 7.94
N ALA A 193 36.06 7.60 9.21
CA ALA A 193 37.13 7.00 9.99
C ALA A 193 36.86 5.52 10.28
N GLU A 194 35.63 5.17 10.67
CA GLU A 194 35.20 3.77 10.85
C GLU A 194 35.37 2.95 9.56
N LEU A 195 34.98 3.49 8.42
CA LEU A 195 35.11 2.80 7.14
C LEU A 195 36.58 2.52 6.79
N LYS A 196 37.47 3.49 7.02
CA LYS A 196 38.91 3.30 6.79
C LYS A 196 39.47 2.19 7.67
N ALA A 197 39.14 2.21 8.97
CA ALA A 197 39.55 1.16 9.89
C ALA A 197 39.07 -0.23 9.45
N LEU A 198 37.83 -0.35 8.97
CA LEU A 198 37.30 -1.60 8.42
C LEU A 198 38.02 -2.06 7.14
N LYS A 199 38.34 -1.13 6.23
CA LYS A 199 39.07 -1.44 4.99
C LYS A 199 40.50 -1.89 5.28
N ASP A 200 41.18 -1.23 6.21
CA ASP A 200 42.54 -1.57 6.58
C ASP A 200 42.62 -2.91 7.31
N GLY A 201 41.65 -3.22 8.18
CA GLY A 201 41.58 -4.49 8.91
C GLY A 201 41.36 -5.73 8.04
N MET A 202 40.71 -5.59 6.87
CA MET A 202 40.34 -6.71 5.99
C MET A 202 41.05 -6.70 4.63
N LYS A 203 42.12 -5.90 4.49
CA LYS A 203 42.81 -5.69 3.22
C LYS A 203 43.44 -6.97 2.65
N ASP A 204 43.93 -7.83 3.52
CA ASP A 204 44.70 -9.03 3.15
C ASP A 204 43.81 -10.25 2.88
N THR A 205 42.56 -10.23 3.35
CA THR A 205 41.62 -11.36 3.21
C THR A 205 40.96 -11.35 1.83
N LYS A 206 41.47 -12.14 0.87
CA LYS A 206 40.80 -12.37 -0.42
C LYS A 206 39.68 -13.40 -0.25
N PRO A 207 38.48 -13.23 -0.84
CA PRO A 207 38.02 -12.19 -1.78
C PRO A 207 37.40 -10.93 -1.12
N ILE A 208 37.34 -10.86 0.21
CA ILE A 208 36.61 -9.85 0.98
C ILE A 208 37.20 -8.44 0.82
N GLY A 209 38.53 -8.30 0.91
CA GLY A 209 39.22 -7.01 0.85
C GLY A 209 38.94 -6.20 -0.42
N PRO A 210 39.10 -6.77 -1.64
CA PRO A 210 38.77 -6.09 -2.90
C PRO A 210 37.31 -5.62 -2.99
N LEU A 211 36.37 -6.43 -2.50
CA LEU A 211 34.94 -6.10 -2.50
C LEU A 211 34.64 -4.98 -1.50
N LEU A 212 35.21 -5.04 -0.29
CA LEU A 212 35.04 -4.03 0.75
C LEU A 212 35.58 -2.66 0.33
N ASN A 213 36.64 -2.63 -0.48
CA ASN A 213 37.18 -1.38 -1.02
C ASN A 213 36.17 -0.59 -1.87
N LYS A 214 35.21 -1.27 -2.52
CA LYS A 214 34.15 -0.63 -3.31
C LYS A 214 33.02 -0.04 -2.45
N CYS A 215 32.88 -0.44 -1.20
CA CYS A 215 31.89 0.12 -0.30
C CYS A 215 32.19 1.59 0.01
N ARG A 216 31.15 2.44 -0.03
CA ARG A 216 31.24 3.89 0.23
C ARG A 216 30.95 4.27 1.68
N THR A 217 30.09 3.52 2.36
CA THR A 217 29.65 3.82 3.73
C THR A 217 30.04 2.71 4.70
N ALA A 218 30.19 3.05 5.98
CA ALA A 218 30.52 2.08 7.02
C ALA A 218 29.39 1.05 7.21
N CYS A 219 28.13 1.49 7.15
CA CYS A 219 26.96 0.60 7.20
C CYS A 219 26.96 -0.41 6.06
N GLN A 220 27.33 0.00 4.85
CA GLN A 220 27.43 -0.90 3.70
C GLN A 220 28.54 -1.94 3.91
N GLY A 221 29.70 -1.53 4.45
CA GLY A 221 30.79 -2.45 4.78
C GLY A 221 30.37 -3.50 5.82
N LYS A 222 29.76 -3.06 6.94
CA LYS A 222 29.26 -3.96 8.00
C LYS A 222 28.19 -4.93 7.46
N ALA A 223 27.27 -4.47 6.61
CA ALA A 223 26.26 -5.32 5.99
C ALA A 223 26.88 -6.36 5.03
N LEU A 224 27.81 -5.94 4.17
CA LEU A 224 28.49 -6.85 3.25
C LEU A 224 29.28 -7.93 4.00
N LEU A 225 30.02 -7.56 5.04
CA LEU A 225 30.76 -8.52 5.88
C LEU A 225 29.82 -9.57 6.46
N ARG A 226 28.68 -9.15 7.04
CA ARG A 226 27.73 -10.11 7.62
C ARG A 226 27.12 -11.05 6.57
N LEU A 227 26.88 -10.59 5.34
CA LEU A 227 26.40 -11.44 4.26
C LEU A 227 27.46 -12.47 3.86
N LEU A 228 28.73 -12.06 3.77
CA LEU A 228 29.83 -12.95 3.42
C LEU A 228 30.13 -13.97 4.54
N ASP A 229 29.96 -13.59 5.81
CA ASP A 229 30.05 -14.52 6.94
C ASP A 229 29.02 -15.66 6.79
N VAL A 230 27.77 -15.31 6.48
CA VAL A 230 26.68 -16.29 6.29
C VAL A 230 26.92 -17.19 5.08
N ILE A 231 27.48 -16.65 4.00
CA ILE A 231 27.91 -17.42 2.82
C ILE A 231 29.03 -18.41 3.19
N THR A 232 29.93 -18.02 4.09
CA THR A 232 31.06 -18.84 4.54
C THR A 232 30.62 -19.97 5.48
N ASP A 233 29.62 -19.73 6.33
CA ASP A 233 29.06 -20.72 7.26
C ASP A 233 28.38 -21.92 6.54
N LYS A 234 27.91 -21.74 5.29
CA LYS A 234 27.23 -22.76 4.46
C LYS A 234 26.01 -23.44 5.10
N ASP A 235 25.36 -22.78 6.06
CA ASP A 235 24.12 -23.28 6.70
C ASP A 235 22.90 -22.95 5.81
N LEU A 236 22.26 -23.97 5.25
CA LEU A 236 21.14 -23.82 4.31
C LEU A 236 19.87 -23.24 4.95
N ASN A 237 19.73 -23.28 6.28
CA ASN A 237 18.55 -22.81 6.99
C ASN A 237 18.75 -21.41 7.59
N VAL A 238 19.27 -20.47 6.79
CA VAL A 238 19.51 -19.08 7.21
C VAL A 238 18.77 -18.09 6.31
N THR A 239 18.10 -17.12 6.93
CA THR A 239 17.57 -15.93 6.25
C THR A 239 18.30 -14.69 6.73
N CYS A 240 18.86 -13.91 5.82
CA CYS A 240 19.33 -12.56 6.12
C CYS A 240 18.35 -11.54 5.55
N SER A 241 17.86 -10.64 6.39
CA SER A 241 16.96 -9.56 5.97
C SER A 241 17.66 -8.21 6.11
N ILE A 242 17.81 -7.51 4.99
CA ILE A 242 18.34 -6.15 4.92
C ILE A 242 17.18 -5.18 4.81
N THR A 243 17.05 -4.33 5.82
CA THR A 243 16.04 -3.27 5.87
C THR A 243 16.74 -1.92 5.75
N ALA A 244 16.35 -1.13 4.76
CA ALA A 244 16.89 0.21 4.59
C ALA A 244 15.95 1.11 3.82
N ALA A 245 16.10 2.41 4.01
CA ALA A 245 15.47 3.40 3.17
C ALA A 245 15.97 3.34 1.71
N ARG A 246 15.27 4.02 0.81
CA ARG A 246 15.73 4.18 -0.57
C ARG A 246 17.03 4.98 -0.61
N GLY A 247 17.91 4.70 -1.57
CA GLY A 247 19.16 5.44 -1.73
C GLY A 247 20.25 5.14 -0.70
N ARG A 248 20.12 4.06 0.08
CA ARG A 248 21.14 3.60 1.06
C ARG A 248 22.10 2.52 0.50
N GLY A 249 21.92 2.08 -0.75
CA GLY A 249 22.86 1.18 -1.43
C GLY A 249 22.59 -0.33 -1.28
N LYS A 250 21.36 -0.76 -0.94
CA LYS A 250 21.02 -2.18 -0.75
C LYS A 250 21.34 -3.09 -1.94
N SER A 251 20.84 -2.78 -3.13
CA SER A 251 21.08 -3.59 -4.33
C SER A 251 22.56 -3.64 -4.71
N ALA A 252 23.33 -2.59 -4.38
CA ALA A 252 24.78 -2.59 -4.54
C ALA A 252 25.47 -3.57 -3.57
N SER A 253 25.08 -3.56 -2.28
CA SER A 253 25.60 -4.52 -1.29
C SER A 253 25.26 -5.97 -1.65
N LEU A 254 24.03 -6.22 -2.12
CA LEU A 254 23.61 -7.55 -2.58
C LEU A 254 24.38 -7.99 -3.83
N GLY A 255 24.60 -7.10 -4.81
CA GLY A 255 25.40 -7.41 -6.00
C GLY A 255 26.85 -7.76 -5.67
N LEU A 256 27.47 -7.04 -4.73
CA LEU A 256 28.82 -7.36 -4.24
C LEU A 256 28.84 -8.69 -3.45
N ALA A 257 27.82 -8.96 -2.64
CA ALA A 257 27.71 -10.23 -1.92
C ALA A 257 27.52 -11.42 -2.88
N LEU A 258 26.77 -11.25 -3.97
CA LEU A 258 26.60 -12.25 -5.02
C LEU A 258 27.92 -12.55 -5.74
N ALA A 259 28.69 -11.52 -6.09
CA ALA A 259 30.02 -11.72 -6.65
C ALA A 259 30.93 -12.49 -5.68
N GLY A 260 30.86 -12.17 -4.38
CA GLY A 260 31.54 -12.92 -3.33
C GLY A 260 31.06 -14.38 -3.22
N ALA A 261 29.76 -14.65 -3.32
CA ALA A 261 29.20 -16.00 -3.29
C ALA A 261 29.70 -16.87 -4.45
N VAL A 262 29.80 -16.29 -5.66
CA VAL A 262 30.44 -16.97 -6.80
C VAL A 262 31.89 -17.31 -6.49
N ALA A 263 32.65 -16.38 -5.90
CA ALA A 263 34.04 -16.64 -5.51
C ALA A 263 34.19 -17.69 -4.39
N PHE A 264 33.16 -17.93 -3.56
CA PHE A 264 33.14 -18.99 -2.56
C PHE A 264 32.63 -20.35 -3.09
N GLY A 265 32.34 -20.46 -4.40
CA GLY A 265 32.01 -21.71 -5.07
C GLY A 265 30.52 -22.08 -5.14
N TYR A 266 29.59 -21.13 -4.95
CA TYR A 266 28.16 -21.39 -5.12
C TYR A 266 27.81 -21.55 -6.61
N SER A 267 27.07 -22.61 -6.97
CA SER A 267 26.80 -22.98 -8.36
C SER A 267 25.55 -22.32 -8.92
N ASN A 268 24.42 -22.46 -8.21
CA ASN A 268 23.11 -22.01 -8.68
C ASN A 268 22.57 -20.91 -7.77
N ILE A 269 22.65 -19.68 -8.26
CA ILE A 269 22.16 -18.51 -7.55
C ILE A 269 20.96 -17.93 -8.29
N PHE A 270 19.82 -17.79 -7.61
CA PHE A 270 18.64 -17.18 -8.18
C PHE A 270 18.36 -15.81 -7.59
N VAL A 271 18.01 -14.87 -8.46
CA VAL A 271 17.62 -13.51 -8.09
C VAL A 271 16.16 -13.31 -8.49
N THR A 272 15.37 -12.80 -7.56
CA THR A 272 13.94 -12.54 -7.75
C THR A 272 13.62 -11.08 -7.46
N SER A 273 12.78 -10.50 -8.31
CA SER A 273 12.24 -9.15 -8.20
C SER A 273 10.89 -9.09 -8.93
N PRO A 274 10.00 -8.13 -8.62
CA PRO A 274 8.70 -8.00 -9.31
C PRO A 274 8.86 -7.70 -10.81
N SER A 275 9.94 -7.01 -11.20
CA SER A 275 10.30 -6.76 -12.59
C SER A 275 11.82 -6.85 -12.79
N PRO A 276 12.31 -7.29 -13.96
CA PRO A 276 13.75 -7.42 -14.21
C PRO A 276 14.47 -6.07 -14.33
N GLU A 277 13.74 -4.97 -14.58
CA GLU A 277 14.32 -3.62 -14.67
C GLU A 277 14.96 -3.18 -13.35
N ASN A 278 14.35 -3.56 -12.22
CA ASN A 278 14.83 -3.19 -10.88
C ASN A 278 16.23 -3.81 -10.59
N LEU A 279 16.55 -4.93 -11.25
CA LEU A 279 17.81 -5.66 -11.06
C LEU A 279 18.98 -5.11 -11.86
N LYS A 280 18.77 -4.10 -12.72
CA LYS A 280 19.85 -3.51 -13.52
C LYS A 280 21.02 -3.05 -12.64
N THR A 281 20.71 -2.41 -11.52
CA THR A 281 21.74 -1.93 -10.58
C THR A 281 22.45 -3.08 -9.88
N LEU A 282 21.72 -4.12 -9.45
CA LEU A 282 22.29 -5.30 -8.81
C LEU A 282 23.29 -6.00 -9.75
N PHE A 283 22.92 -6.26 -11.01
CA PHE A 283 23.82 -6.89 -11.98
C PHE A 283 25.02 -6.00 -12.33
N GLU A 284 24.85 -4.68 -12.41
CA GLU A 284 25.99 -3.76 -12.60
C GLU A 284 27.02 -3.87 -11.46
N PHE A 285 26.57 -4.08 -10.22
CA PHE A 285 27.47 -4.28 -9.08
C PHE A 285 28.07 -5.69 -9.01
N VAL A 286 27.38 -6.71 -9.55
CA VAL A 286 27.98 -8.04 -9.76
C VAL A 286 29.18 -7.93 -10.71
N VAL A 287 29.00 -7.26 -11.86
CA VAL A 287 30.08 -7.03 -12.84
C VAL A 287 31.23 -6.24 -12.22
N LYS A 288 30.95 -5.13 -11.51
CA LYS A 288 31.99 -4.38 -10.79
C LYS A 288 32.73 -5.21 -9.73
N GLY A 289 32.04 -6.17 -9.10
CA GLY A 289 32.64 -7.12 -8.18
C GLY A 289 33.59 -8.09 -8.89
N PHE A 290 33.18 -8.62 -10.04
CA PHE A 290 34.01 -9.44 -10.91
C PHE A 290 35.27 -8.69 -11.38
N ASP A 291 35.14 -7.43 -11.82
CA ASP A 291 36.27 -6.59 -12.20
C ASP A 291 37.28 -6.43 -11.04
N THR A 292 36.81 -6.23 -9.80
CA THR A 292 37.70 -6.11 -8.63
C THR A 292 38.44 -7.38 -8.26
N MET A 293 37.86 -8.54 -8.58
CA MET A 293 38.47 -9.84 -8.36
C MET A 293 39.30 -10.30 -9.56
N GLY A 294 39.35 -9.50 -10.63
CA GLY A 294 40.12 -9.78 -11.84
C GLY A 294 39.51 -10.83 -12.75
N TYR A 295 38.17 -10.95 -12.79
CA TYR A 295 37.46 -11.76 -13.79
C TYR A 295 37.31 -10.97 -15.09
N GLN A 296 37.48 -11.62 -16.23
CA GLN A 296 37.37 -10.98 -17.55
C GLN A 296 36.08 -11.38 -18.28
N GLU A 297 35.41 -10.39 -18.89
CA GLU A 297 34.21 -10.62 -19.71
C GLU A 297 34.57 -11.46 -20.96
N HIS A 298 33.66 -12.36 -21.35
CA HIS A 298 33.78 -13.34 -22.44
C HIS A 298 34.80 -14.47 -22.25
N ILE A 299 35.71 -14.37 -21.29
CA ILE A 299 36.65 -15.45 -20.94
C ILE A 299 36.13 -16.18 -19.71
N ASP A 300 35.99 -15.46 -18.60
CA ASP A 300 35.58 -16.06 -17.33
C ASP A 300 34.07 -16.04 -17.15
N TYR A 301 33.36 -15.09 -17.76
CA TYR A 301 31.91 -14.97 -17.65
C TYR A 301 31.24 -14.40 -18.91
N GLU A 302 29.96 -14.71 -19.09
CA GLU A 302 29.11 -14.26 -20.20
C GLU A 302 27.79 -13.68 -19.66
N LEU A 303 27.35 -12.55 -20.23
CA LEU A 303 26.12 -11.86 -19.88
C LEU A 303 25.03 -12.13 -20.93
N ILE A 304 23.90 -12.71 -20.53
CA ILE A 304 22.76 -13.01 -21.40
C ILE A 304 21.63 -12.00 -21.14
N GLN A 305 21.26 -11.27 -22.19
CA GLN A 305 20.14 -10.33 -22.19
C GLN A 305 18.84 -11.01 -22.64
N SER A 306 17.70 -10.49 -22.18
CA SER A 306 16.40 -10.96 -22.62
C SER A 306 16.11 -10.64 -24.08
N THR A 307 15.51 -11.59 -24.78
CA THR A 307 14.95 -11.41 -26.13
C THR A 307 13.55 -10.79 -26.13
N ASN A 308 12.85 -10.77 -24.98
CA ASN A 308 11.49 -10.26 -24.90
C ASN A 308 11.48 -8.72 -24.93
N PRO A 309 10.64 -8.10 -25.78
CA PRO A 309 10.55 -6.64 -25.89
C PRO A 309 10.01 -5.98 -24.60
N GLU A 310 9.17 -6.68 -23.83
CA GLU A 310 8.63 -6.20 -22.54
C GLU A 310 9.73 -5.96 -21.50
N PHE A 311 10.86 -6.66 -21.60
CA PHE A 311 11.95 -6.57 -20.64
C PHE A 311 13.07 -5.62 -21.07
N GLN A 312 12.88 -4.82 -22.14
CA GLN A 312 13.82 -3.78 -22.58
C GLN A 312 15.31 -4.23 -22.64
N LYS A 313 15.59 -5.45 -23.11
CA LYS A 313 16.94 -6.06 -23.12
C LYS A 313 17.61 -6.13 -21.73
N ALA A 314 16.83 -6.29 -20.66
CA ALA A 314 17.35 -6.49 -19.33
C ALA A 314 18.23 -7.75 -19.25
N LEU A 315 19.21 -7.72 -18.35
CA LEU A 315 20.10 -8.85 -18.10
C LEU A 315 19.35 -9.90 -17.29
N VAL A 316 19.27 -11.12 -17.83
CA VAL A 316 18.48 -12.22 -17.22
C VAL A 316 19.39 -13.26 -16.59
N ARG A 317 20.55 -13.53 -17.19
CA ARG A 317 21.45 -14.59 -16.72
C ARG A 317 22.91 -14.19 -16.89
N VAL A 318 23.73 -14.55 -15.92
CA VAL A 318 25.20 -14.50 -15.97
C VAL A 318 25.73 -15.92 -15.83
N ASN A 319 26.51 -16.37 -16.81
CA ASN A 319 27.22 -17.65 -16.73
C ASN A 319 28.68 -17.37 -16.38
N VAL A 320 29.26 -18.11 -15.45
CA VAL A 320 30.67 -18.02 -15.06
C VAL A 320 31.31 -19.40 -15.26
N PHE A 321 32.53 -19.43 -15.80
CA PHE A 321 33.22 -20.65 -16.25
C PHE A 321 34.60 -20.89 -15.60
N ARG A 322 35.08 -19.99 -14.73
CA ARG A 322 36.47 -19.95 -14.26
C ARG A 322 36.95 -21.21 -13.53
N GLU A 323 36.19 -21.69 -12.53
CA GLU A 323 36.53 -22.91 -11.79
C GLU A 323 35.61 -24.08 -12.17
N HIS A 324 34.31 -23.85 -12.02
CA HIS A 324 33.25 -24.71 -12.51
C HIS A 324 32.13 -23.84 -13.08
N ARG A 325 31.16 -24.48 -13.75
CA ARG A 325 30.02 -23.75 -14.28
C ARG A 325 29.17 -23.23 -13.13
N GLN A 326 29.06 -21.91 -13.03
CA GLN A 326 28.20 -21.22 -12.07
C GLN A 326 27.22 -20.34 -12.84
N THR A 327 26.02 -20.17 -12.32
CA THR A 327 24.98 -19.37 -12.97
C THR A 327 24.26 -18.48 -11.96
N ILE A 328 24.13 -17.20 -12.32
CA ILE A 328 23.23 -16.26 -11.65
C ILE A 328 22.06 -16.04 -12.60
N GLN A 329 20.84 -16.38 -12.18
CA GLN A 329 19.66 -16.27 -13.04
C GLN A 329 18.53 -15.52 -12.37
N TYR A 330 17.86 -14.66 -13.14
CA TYR A 330 16.59 -14.06 -12.77
C TYR A 330 15.44 -15.08 -12.88
N ILE A 331 14.62 -15.15 -11.83
CA ILE A 331 13.38 -15.90 -11.80
C ILE A 331 12.23 -14.96 -11.43
N HIS A 332 11.09 -15.12 -12.10
CA HIS A 332 9.87 -14.43 -11.75
C HIS A 332 9.28 -15.02 -10.45
N PRO A 333 8.79 -14.21 -9.49
CA PRO A 333 8.35 -14.70 -8.17
C PRO A 333 7.22 -15.74 -8.21
N SER A 334 6.46 -15.84 -9.30
CA SER A 334 5.43 -16.87 -9.49
C SER A 334 5.99 -18.27 -9.77
N ASP A 335 7.25 -18.38 -10.21
CA ASP A 335 7.87 -19.64 -10.62
C ASP A 335 8.66 -20.29 -9.46
N ALA A 336 8.06 -20.39 -8.27
CA ALA A 336 8.72 -20.92 -7.08
C ALA A 336 9.19 -22.38 -7.24
N GLY A 337 8.55 -23.18 -8.11
CA GLY A 337 8.93 -24.57 -8.36
C GLY A 337 10.35 -24.76 -8.92
N LYS A 338 10.93 -23.74 -9.57
CA LYS A 338 12.30 -23.80 -10.11
C LYS A 338 13.37 -23.62 -9.03
N LEU A 339 12.99 -23.19 -7.82
CA LEU A 339 13.93 -22.91 -6.72
C LEU A 339 14.41 -24.16 -5.98
N GLY A 340 13.84 -25.35 -6.27
CA GLY A 340 14.29 -26.59 -5.64
C GLY A 340 15.77 -26.94 -5.90
N GLN A 341 16.38 -26.39 -6.96
CA GLN A 341 17.79 -26.57 -7.32
C GLN A 341 18.71 -25.42 -6.84
N ALA A 342 18.15 -24.45 -6.11
CA ALA A 342 18.88 -23.27 -5.65
C ALA A 342 19.77 -23.59 -4.45
N GLU A 343 20.95 -22.97 -4.39
CA GLU A 343 21.77 -22.94 -3.16
C GLU A 343 21.62 -21.61 -2.42
N LEU A 344 21.46 -20.53 -3.19
CA LEU A 344 21.27 -19.16 -2.70
C LEU A 344 20.15 -18.48 -3.49
N VAL A 345 19.19 -17.89 -2.77
CA VAL A 345 18.10 -17.11 -3.34
C VAL A 345 18.16 -15.69 -2.80
N VAL A 346 18.22 -14.71 -3.70
CA VAL A 346 18.17 -13.29 -3.38
C VAL A 346 16.82 -12.73 -3.84
N VAL A 347 16.07 -12.16 -2.91
CA VAL A 347 14.81 -11.46 -3.19
C VAL A 347 15.05 -9.97 -2.98
N ASP A 348 15.16 -9.22 -4.08
CA ASP A 348 15.25 -7.76 -4.02
C ASP A 348 13.84 -7.16 -4.00
N GLU A 349 13.66 -6.10 -3.21
CA GLU A 349 12.37 -5.44 -2.98
C GLU A 349 11.22 -6.41 -2.59
N ALA A 350 11.48 -7.28 -1.61
CA ALA A 350 10.48 -8.22 -1.10
C ALA A 350 9.17 -7.54 -0.63
N ALA A 351 9.24 -6.27 -0.24
CA ALA A 351 8.09 -5.44 0.13
C ALA A 351 7.07 -5.21 -1.01
N ALA A 352 7.50 -5.33 -2.27
CA ALA A 352 6.65 -5.17 -3.44
C ALA A 352 6.01 -6.50 -3.89
N ILE A 353 6.43 -7.63 -3.33
CA ILE A 353 5.96 -8.96 -3.69
C ILE A 353 4.86 -9.40 -2.71
N PRO A 354 3.77 -10.02 -3.19
CA PRO A 354 2.73 -10.62 -2.35
C PRO A 354 3.28 -11.55 -1.26
N LEU A 355 2.75 -11.44 -0.04
CA LEU A 355 3.19 -12.27 1.10
C LEU A 355 3.09 -13.79 0.84
N PRO A 356 2.04 -14.33 0.20
CA PRO A 356 1.96 -15.76 -0.09
C PRO A 356 3.12 -16.23 -0.99
N LEU A 357 3.44 -15.46 -2.02
CA LEU A 357 4.58 -15.75 -2.90
C LEU A 357 5.90 -15.64 -2.14
N VAL A 358 6.10 -14.59 -1.33
CA VAL A 358 7.31 -14.45 -0.51
C VAL A 358 7.48 -15.64 0.45
N LYS A 359 6.39 -16.16 1.01
CA LYS A 359 6.44 -17.37 1.84
C LYS A 359 6.90 -18.59 1.05
N GLU A 360 6.32 -18.83 -0.11
CA GLU A 360 6.75 -19.91 -1.01
C GLU A 360 8.24 -19.79 -1.39
N LEU A 361 8.73 -18.56 -1.59
CA LEU A 361 10.15 -18.29 -1.89
C LEU A 361 11.09 -18.53 -0.70
N ILE A 362 10.63 -18.44 0.56
CA ILE A 362 11.49 -18.55 1.76
C ILE A 362 11.57 -19.97 2.32
N PHE A 363 10.54 -20.80 2.17
CA PHE A 363 10.44 -22.09 2.87
C PHE A 363 11.30 -23.23 2.29
N GLY A 364 12.16 -22.96 1.29
CA GLY A 364 13.06 -23.96 0.72
C GLY A 364 14.39 -24.17 1.48
N PRO A 365 15.08 -25.31 1.23
CA PRO A 365 16.35 -25.68 1.88
C PRO A 365 17.57 -25.02 1.24
N TYR A 366 17.60 -23.68 1.21
CA TYR A 366 18.67 -22.86 0.63
C TYR A 366 18.83 -21.56 1.39
N ILE A 367 19.98 -20.88 1.28
CA ILE A 367 20.20 -19.58 1.92
C ILE A 367 19.31 -18.52 1.26
N VAL A 368 18.69 -17.64 2.05
CA VAL A 368 17.81 -16.58 1.53
C VAL A 368 18.30 -15.20 1.98
N PHE A 369 18.54 -14.32 1.01
CA PHE A 369 18.77 -12.90 1.24
C PHE A 369 17.54 -12.10 0.84
N LEU A 370 16.94 -11.42 1.81
CA LEU A 370 15.80 -10.55 1.61
C LEU A 370 16.26 -9.10 1.68
N SER A 371 15.87 -8.31 0.68
CA SER A 371 15.99 -6.86 0.70
C SER A 371 14.61 -6.23 0.82
N SER A 372 14.46 -5.26 1.72
CA SER A 372 13.19 -4.54 1.93
C SER A 372 13.40 -3.03 2.06
N THR A 373 12.62 -2.25 1.31
CA THR A 373 12.57 -0.77 1.38
C THR A 373 11.64 -0.33 2.49
N ILE A 374 12.18 0.39 3.48
CA ILE A 374 11.40 1.10 4.50
C ILE A 374 11.35 2.60 4.17
N ASN A 375 10.33 3.32 4.67
CA ASN A 375 10.23 4.78 4.63
C ASN A 375 10.46 5.45 3.24
N GLY A 376 9.95 4.85 2.15
CA GLY A 376 10.10 5.38 0.79
C GLY A 376 8.76 5.66 0.10
N TYR A 377 8.80 6.46 -0.97
CA TYR A 377 7.61 6.83 -1.75
C TYR A 377 6.97 5.68 -2.54
N GLU A 378 7.68 4.58 -2.74
CA GLU A 378 7.25 3.46 -3.58
C GLU A 378 6.41 2.39 -2.85
N GLY A 379 5.91 2.73 -1.67
CA GLY A 379 5.13 1.82 -0.84
C GLY A 379 5.87 1.52 0.46
N THR A 380 5.44 2.13 1.56
CA THR A 380 5.94 1.80 2.89
C THR A 380 5.45 0.41 3.31
N GLY A 381 6.13 -0.64 2.87
CA GLY A 381 5.86 -2.05 3.26
C GLY A 381 6.39 -2.40 4.66
N ARG A 382 6.48 -1.43 5.59
CA ARG A 382 7.04 -1.65 6.93
C ARG A 382 6.16 -2.59 7.76
N SER A 383 4.84 -2.52 7.58
CA SER A 383 3.89 -3.45 8.18
C SER A 383 4.12 -4.89 7.69
N LEU A 384 4.42 -5.06 6.40
CA LEU A 384 4.78 -6.34 5.82
C LEU A 384 6.13 -6.84 6.33
N SER A 385 7.17 -5.99 6.33
CA SER A 385 8.48 -6.38 6.87
C SER A 385 8.37 -6.73 8.34
N LEU A 386 7.60 -5.98 9.14
CA LEU A 386 7.41 -6.30 10.56
C LEU A 386 6.60 -7.58 10.76
N LYS A 387 5.50 -7.79 10.02
CA LYS A 387 4.71 -9.04 10.11
C LYS A 387 5.52 -10.25 9.64
N LEU A 388 6.27 -10.11 8.56
CA LEU A 388 7.15 -11.16 8.04
C LEU A 388 8.30 -11.44 9.01
N LEU A 389 8.99 -10.41 9.49
CA LEU A 389 10.07 -10.54 10.48
C LEU A 389 9.52 -11.11 11.78
N GLN A 390 8.34 -10.71 12.24
CA GLN A 390 7.71 -11.27 13.43
C GLN A 390 7.36 -12.75 13.24
N GLN A 391 6.83 -13.14 12.07
CA GLN A 391 6.59 -14.54 11.73
C GLN A 391 7.90 -15.35 11.68
N LEU A 392 8.95 -14.79 11.06
CA LEU A 392 10.27 -15.42 11.01
C LEU A 392 10.93 -15.49 12.39
N ARG A 393 10.77 -14.45 13.24
CA ARG A 393 11.21 -14.42 14.64
C ARG A 393 10.50 -15.49 15.47
N GLN A 394 9.20 -15.67 15.28
CA GLN A 394 8.43 -16.73 15.95
C GLN A 394 8.92 -18.12 15.53
N GLN A 395 9.20 -18.30 14.24
CA GLN A 395 9.76 -19.55 13.71
C GLN A 395 11.20 -19.81 14.19
N SER A 396 12.02 -18.76 14.32
CA SER A 396 13.39 -18.87 14.82
C SER A 396 13.46 -19.06 16.34
N ALA A 397 12.55 -18.44 17.09
CA ALA A 397 12.51 -18.49 18.56
C ALA A 397 11.95 -19.80 19.13
N GLY A 398 11.43 -20.70 18.27
CA GLY A 398 10.95 -22.02 18.69
C GLY A 398 9.91 -21.97 19.82
N SER A 399 9.12 -20.88 19.92
CA SER A 399 8.26 -20.67 21.07
C SER A 399 7.07 -21.64 21.03
N ALA A 400 7.26 -22.70 21.80
CA ALA A 400 6.28 -23.63 22.31
C ALA A 400 5.11 -22.91 22.99
N LYS A 401 4.01 -22.71 22.25
CA LYS A 401 2.66 -22.80 22.79
C LYS A 401 1.78 -23.55 21.80
N GLY A 402 1.61 -24.85 22.08
CA GLY A 402 0.49 -25.67 21.58
C GLY A 402 0.54 -26.06 20.10
N GLU A 403 1.38 -27.04 19.76
CA GLU A 403 1.00 -28.27 19.04
C GLU A 403 2.25 -29.00 18.55
N LYS A 404 2.40 -30.24 19.01
CA LYS A 404 3.46 -31.15 18.57
C LYS A 404 3.22 -31.51 17.10
N LEU A 405 3.97 -30.88 16.20
CA LEU A 405 4.43 -31.59 15.01
C LEU A 405 5.90 -31.22 14.80
N ALA A 406 6.74 -32.21 15.05
CA ALA A 406 8.16 -32.17 14.78
C ALA A 406 8.38 -32.29 13.27
N THR A 407 9.22 -31.43 12.67
CA THR A 407 10.17 -31.78 11.59
C THR A 407 10.94 -30.60 10.99
N SER A 408 10.56 -29.32 11.20
CA SER A 408 11.36 -28.19 10.69
C SER A 408 12.21 -27.56 11.80
N LYS A 409 13.53 -27.80 11.79
CA LYS A 409 14.49 -27.00 12.57
C LYS A 409 14.24 -25.51 12.28
N GLY A 410 14.10 -24.70 13.33
CA GLY A 410 13.84 -23.26 13.19
C GLY A 410 14.94 -22.57 12.37
N ARG A 411 14.53 -21.82 11.35
CA ARG A 411 15.42 -21.09 10.45
C ARG A 411 16.09 -19.93 11.20
N LYS A 412 17.41 -19.76 11.10
CA LYS A 412 18.12 -18.64 11.76
C LYS A 412 17.86 -17.35 10.99
N LEU A 413 17.50 -16.28 11.70
CA LEU A 413 17.23 -14.97 11.12
C LEU A 413 18.35 -13.98 11.52
N HIS A 414 18.94 -13.32 10.53
CA HIS A 414 19.86 -12.19 10.73
C HIS A 414 19.24 -10.92 10.18
N GLU A 415 19.01 -9.94 11.04
CA GLU A 415 18.44 -8.64 10.66
C GLU A 415 19.56 -7.59 10.55
N LEU A 416 19.59 -6.90 9.43
CA LEU A 416 20.53 -5.84 9.12
C LEU A 416 19.76 -4.56 8.78
N THR A 417 20.12 -3.44 9.41
CA THR A 417 19.57 -2.11 9.11
C THR A 417 20.64 -1.24 8.45
N MET A 418 20.28 -0.52 7.38
CA MET A 418 21.15 0.50 6.79
C MET A 418 20.49 1.87 6.87
N GLU A 419 21.12 2.77 7.62
CA GLU A 419 20.61 4.13 7.84
C GLU A 419 21.40 5.16 7.02
N GLU A 420 22.70 4.96 6.78
CA GLU A 420 23.55 5.93 6.10
C GLU A 420 23.32 5.95 4.56
N SER A 421 23.16 7.15 3.98
CA SER A 421 22.94 7.35 2.54
C SER A 421 24.22 7.34 1.75
N ILE A 422 24.15 6.82 0.52
CA ILE A 422 25.30 6.84 -0.40
C ILE A 422 25.37 8.13 -1.23
N ARG A 423 24.27 8.91 -1.30
CA ARG A 423 24.14 10.10 -2.18
C ARG A 423 24.51 11.39 -1.46
N TYR A 424 24.16 11.52 -0.19
CA TYR A 424 24.36 12.72 0.64
C TYR A 424 24.80 12.30 2.04
N LYS A 425 25.40 13.24 2.79
CA LYS A 425 25.89 12.99 4.15
C LYS A 425 24.72 12.95 5.16
N PRO A 426 24.88 12.26 6.31
CA PRO A 426 23.86 12.24 7.36
C PRO A 426 23.64 13.66 7.94
N GLY A 427 22.41 13.96 8.34
CA GLY A 427 22.03 15.28 8.87
C GLY A 427 21.58 16.29 7.82
N ASP A 428 21.21 15.84 6.62
CA ASP A 428 20.66 16.71 5.57
C ASP A 428 19.26 17.24 5.96
N GLU A 429 19.13 18.56 6.08
CA GLU A 429 17.88 19.21 6.53
C GLU A 429 16.76 19.06 5.50
N ILE A 430 17.09 19.02 4.21
CA ILE A 430 16.09 18.82 3.15
C ILE A 430 15.49 17.41 3.23
N GLU A 431 16.29 16.39 3.57
CA GLU A 431 15.75 15.05 3.82
C GLU A 431 14.77 15.06 5.00
N GLN A 432 15.16 15.69 6.11
CA GLN A 432 14.34 15.75 7.30
C GLN A 432 13.04 16.52 7.04
N TRP A 433 13.12 17.63 6.31
CA TRP A 433 11.96 18.40 5.86
C TRP A 433 11.06 17.56 4.97
N LEU A 434 11.60 16.88 3.95
CA LEU A 434 10.83 16.02 3.05
C LEU A 434 10.10 14.92 3.82
N ASN A 435 10.81 14.25 4.74
CA ASN A 435 10.25 13.20 5.57
C ASN A 435 9.17 13.72 6.54
N ARG A 436 9.28 14.97 7.00
CA ARG A 436 8.27 15.64 7.82
C ARG A 436 7.03 15.97 7.01
N VAL A 437 7.19 16.65 5.87
CA VAL A 437 6.08 17.06 4.99
C VAL A 437 5.31 15.85 4.44
N LEU A 438 6.01 14.81 4.01
CA LEU A 438 5.38 13.59 3.51
C LEU A 438 5.03 12.57 4.61
N CYS A 439 5.32 12.89 5.86
CA CYS A 439 5.10 12.02 7.03
C CYS A 439 5.70 10.61 6.87
N LEU A 440 6.85 10.47 6.20
CA LEU A 440 7.51 9.17 5.97
C LEU A 440 8.14 8.59 7.25
N ASN A 441 8.44 9.46 8.22
CA ASN A 441 9.03 9.09 9.51
C ASN A 441 8.00 8.60 10.55
N ALA A 442 6.71 8.53 10.18
CA ALA A 442 5.61 8.31 11.10
C ALA A 442 5.73 6.99 11.91
N ALA A 443 6.49 6.01 11.42
CA ALA A 443 6.69 4.73 12.08
C ALA A 443 7.77 4.69 13.19
N ASN A 444 8.42 5.81 13.52
CA ASN A 444 9.32 5.90 14.68
C ASN A 444 8.59 6.35 15.96
N ILE A 445 7.31 6.69 15.86
CA ILE A 445 6.46 6.98 17.00
C ILE A 445 6.04 5.64 17.60
N ASN A 446 6.91 5.05 18.43
CA ASN A 446 6.46 4.05 19.39
C ASN A 446 5.60 4.81 20.41
N THR A 447 4.29 4.83 20.20
CA THR A 447 3.33 5.21 21.24
C THR A 447 3.39 4.13 22.31
N LYS A 448 4.40 4.19 23.18
CA LYS A 448 4.34 3.50 24.47
C LYS A 448 3.12 4.08 25.16
N LEU A 449 2.06 3.28 25.29
CA LEU A 449 0.83 3.73 25.92
C LEU A 449 1.15 4.34 27.28
N SER A 450 0.79 5.61 27.46
CA SER A 450 0.98 6.29 28.74
C SER A 450 -0.06 5.84 29.78
N CYS A 451 -1.14 5.18 29.36
CA CYS A 451 -2.22 4.64 30.19
C CYS A 451 -2.69 3.30 29.59
N GLY A 452 -3.09 2.32 30.41
CA GLY A 452 -3.58 1.03 29.90
C GLY A 452 -4.71 1.17 28.86
N THR A 453 -4.87 0.16 28.02
CA THR A 453 -5.88 0.17 26.94
C THR A 453 -7.31 0.29 27.51
N PRO A 454 -8.07 1.34 27.18
CA PRO A 454 -9.45 1.49 27.64
C PRO A 454 -10.37 0.47 26.96
N PRO A 455 -11.46 0.03 27.60
CA PRO A 455 -12.43 -0.83 26.95
C PRO A 455 -13.06 -0.12 25.73
N PRO A 456 -13.38 -0.85 24.64
CA PRO A 456 -13.90 -0.26 23.41
C PRO A 456 -15.25 0.46 23.59
N SER A 457 -16.02 0.10 24.63
CA SER A 457 -17.31 0.74 24.95
C SER A 457 -17.18 2.22 25.34
N GLU A 458 -16.07 2.58 26.00
CA GLU A 458 -15.81 3.95 26.49
C GLU A 458 -15.15 4.84 25.44
N CYS A 459 -14.72 4.26 24.32
CA CYS A 459 -14.07 5.01 23.26
C CYS A 459 -15.10 5.75 22.41
N GLU A 460 -14.81 7.02 22.14
CA GLU A 460 -15.64 7.89 21.32
C GLU A 460 -14.99 8.14 19.96
N LEU A 461 -15.84 8.32 18.95
CA LEU A 461 -15.43 8.63 17.59
C LEU A 461 -15.55 10.14 17.38
N TYR A 462 -14.51 10.76 16.84
CA TYR A 462 -14.46 12.18 16.54
C TYR A 462 -14.31 12.42 15.05
N PHE A 463 -14.94 13.48 14.56
CA PHE A 463 -14.75 13.95 13.19
C PHE A 463 -13.54 14.89 13.14
N VAL A 464 -12.61 14.61 12.22
CA VAL A 464 -11.38 15.41 12.09
C VAL A 464 -11.60 16.48 11.02
N ASN A 465 -11.46 17.75 11.41
CA ASN A 465 -11.51 18.83 10.45
C ASN A 465 -10.19 18.88 9.66
N ARG A 466 -10.30 18.78 8.34
CA ARG A 466 -9.15 18.69 7.43
C ARG A 466 -8.48 20.04 7.21
N ASP A 467 -9.22 21.15 7.22
CA ASP A 467 -8.65 22.49 7.02
C ASP A 467 -7.67 22.83 8.15
N THR A 468 -8.02 22.47 9.39
CA THR A 468 -7.18 22.64 10.58
C THR A 468 -6.08 21.60 10.70
N LEU A 469 -6.30 20.40 10.17
CA LEU A 469 -5.29 19.34 10.17
C LEU A 469 -4.12 19.72 9.27
N PHE A 470 -4.39 20.34 8.11
CA PHE A 470 -3.39 20.73 7.12
C PHE A 470 -2.88 22.17 7.25
N SER A 471 -3.25 22.90 8.31
CA SER A 471 -2.80 24.28 8.56
C SER A 471 -1.34 24.44 8.99
N PHE A 472 -0.58 23.33 9.09
CA PHE A 472 0.84 23.29 9.46
C PHE A 472 1.17 23.87 10.86
N HIS A 473 0.24 23.76 11.81
CA HIS A 473 0.51 24.03 13.22
C HIS A 473 1.25 22.85 13.90
N LYS A 474 2.08 23.11 14.92
CA LYS A 474 2.91 22.08 15.57
C LYS A 474 2.09 20.92 16.16
N ALA A 475 0.95 21.21 16.80
CA ALA A 475 0.06 20.18 17.33
C ALA A 475 -0.65 19.39 16.22
N SER A 476 -1.18 20.08 15.21
CA SER A 476 -1.83 19.44 14.05
C SER A 476 -0.86 18.55 13.28
N GLU A 477 0.40 18.95 13.14
CA GLU A 477 1.44 18.17 12.46
C GLU A 477 1.81 16.91 13.26
N SER A 478 1.90 16.99 14.59
CA SER A 478 2.10 15.81 15.44
C SER A 478 0.92 14.84 15.33
N PHE A 479 -0.31 15.35 15.30
CA PHE A 479 -1.51 14.54 15.13
C PHE A 479 -1.60 13.92 13.73
N LEU A 480 -1.27 14.68 12.67
CA LEU A 480 -1.20 14.18 11.30
C LEU A 480 -0.13 13.08 11.15
N GLN A 481 1.01 13.22 11.82
CA GLN A 481 2.05 12.19 11.85
C GLN A 481 1.55 10.91 12.54
N GLN A 482 0.80 11.00 13.64
CA GLN A 482 0.16 9.84 14.26
C GLN A 482 -0.87 9.18 13.33
N ILE A 483 -1.71 9.97 12.65
CA ILE A 483 -2.67 9.46 11.66
C ILE A 483 -1.96 8.68 10.55
N MET A 484 -0.91 9.28 9.97
CA MET A 484 -0.14 8.64 8.92
C MET A 484 0.65 7.44 9.42
N ALA A 485 1.10 7.42 10.68
CA ALA A 485 1.76 6.28 11.29
C ALA A 485 0.83 5.07 11.29
N ILE A 486 -0.40 5.26 11.77
CA ILE A 486 -1.41 4.22 11.85
C ILE A 486 -1.80 3.74 10.43
N TYR A 487 -1.97 4.66 9.47
CA TYR A 487 -2.24 4.27 8.09
C TYR A 487 -1.11 3.44 7.47
N VAL A 488 0.15 3.84 7.66
CA VAL A 488 1.33 3.10 7.18
C VAL A 488 1.47 1.74 7.87
N ALA A 489 1.11 1.66 9.14
CA ALA A 489 1.20 0.43 9.92
C ALA A 489 0.07 -0.57 9.60
N ALA A 490 -1.15 -0.09 9.32
CA ALA A 490 -2.29 -0.97 9.06
C ALA A 490 -2.35 -1.49 7.62
N HIS A 491 -1.94 -0.69 6.63
CA HIS A 491 -2.06 -1.05 5.21
C HIS A 491 -0.82 -1.71 4.62
N TYR A 492 -1.03 -2.53 3.57
CA TYR A 492 0.05 -3.24 2.86
C TYR A 492 0.96 -2.31 2.06
N LYS A 493 0.39 -1.29 1.42
CA LYS A 493 1.12 -0.34 0.58
C LYS A 493 0.43 1.02 0.60
N ASN A 494 1.16 2.04 1.04
CA ASN A 494 0.73 3.44 0.95
C ASN A 494 1.63 4.21 0.01
N SER A 495 1.04 5.09 -0.80
CA SER A 495 1.79 6.05 -1.60
C SER A 495 1.74 7.42 -0.93
N PRO A 496 2.79 8.27 -1.04
CA PRO A 496 2.71 9.66 -0.60
C PRO A 496 1.59 10.45 -1.29
N ASN A 497 1.12 10.00 -2.46
CA ASN A 497 -0.03 10.61 -3.13
C ASN A 497 -1.35 10.42 -2.34
N ASP A 498 -1.41 9.45 -1.43
CA ASP A 498 -2.58 9.24 -0.57
C ASP A 498 -2.78 10.41 0.40
N LEU A 499 -1.69 11.06 0.82
CA LEU A 499 -1.73 12.29 1.63
C LEU A 499 -2.40 13.44 0.85
N GLN A 500 -2.09 13.55 -0.45
CA GLN A 500 -2.73 14.53 -1.32
C GLN A 500 -4.21 14.20 -1.54
N MET A 501 -4.55 12.93 -1.71
CA MET A 501 -5.95 12.50 -1.79
C MET A 501 -6.71 12.82 -0.49
N LEU A 502 -6.12 12.57 0.68
CA LEU A 502 -6.74 12.85 1.99
C LEU A 502 -7.00 14.35 2.21
N SER A 503 -6.13 15.19 1.67
CA SER A 503 -6.18 16.65 1.85
C SER A 503 -7.10 17.33 0.84
N ASP A 504 -6.92 17.09 -0.45
CA ASP A 504 -7.56 17.89 -1.50
C ASP A 504 -8.96 17.39 -1.88
N ALA A 505 -9.23 16.08 -1.76
CA ALA A 505 -10.46 15.49 -2.28
C ALA A 505 -11.67 15.78 -1.38
N PRO A 506 -12.68 16.56 -1.84
CA PRO A 506 -13.74 17.09 -0.97
C PRO A 506 -14.64 16.00 -0.37
N ALA A 507 -14.94 14.95 -1.13
CA ALA A 507 -15.81 13.85 -0.73
C ALA A 507 -15.25 12.97 0.41
N HIS A 508 -13.99 13.14 0.80
CA HIS A 508 -13.36 12.33 1.84
C HIS A 508 -13.62 12.90 3.25
N HIS A 509 -14.15 12.06 4.13
CA HIS A 509 -14.30 12.31 5.56
C HIS A 509 -13.32 11.46 6.36
N LEU A 510 -12.79 12.04 7.43
CA LEU A 510 -11.86 11.38 8.35
C LEU A 510 -12.46 11.33 9.74
N PHE A 511 -12.51 10.13 10.30
CA PHE A 511 -12.98 9.87 11.66
C PHE A 511 -11.85 9.21 12.47
N ALA A 512 -11.64 9.67 13.69
CA ALA A 512 -10.62 9.17 14.62
C ALA A 512 -11.29 8.66 15.90
N LEU A 513 -11.07 7.39 16.22
CA LEU A 513 -11.46 6.79 17.49
C LEU A 513 -10.35 7.08 18.51
N MET A 514 -10.72 7.73 19.60
CA MET A 514 -9.78 8.13 20.65
C MET A 514 -10.18 7.52 21.99
N SER A 515 -9.18 7.38 22.86
CA SER A 515 -9.44 7.13 24.28
C SER A 515 -10.26 8.28 24.88
N PRO A 516 -11.12 8.02 25.88
CA PRO A 516 -11.75 9.11 26.64
C PRO A 516 -10.69 10.06 27.17
N VAL A 517 -10.90 11.36 26.91
CA VAL A 517 -9.99 12.42 27.33
C VAL A 517 -10.25 12.69 28.82
N LYS A 518 -9.25 12.45 29.67
CA LYS A 518 -9.30 12.92 31.06
C LYS A 518 -9.04 14.42 31.05
N GLU A 519 -9.89 15.20 31.72
CA GLU A 519 -9.82 16.67 31.75
C GLU A 519 -8.47 17.22 32.22
N ASP A 520 -7.68 16.41 32.94
CA ASP A 520 -6.35 16.78 33.47
C ASP A 520 -5.18 16.65 32.46
N GLN A 521 -5.39 16.09 31.26
CA GLN A 521 -4.30 15.85 30.30
C GLN A 521 -4.24 16.90 29.18
N SER A 522 -3.21 17.76 29.20
CA SER A 522 -2.89 18.73 28.13
C SER A 522 -2.19 18.08 26.92
N SER A 523 -1.94 16.77 26.93
CA SER A 523 -1.32 16.05 25.81
C SER A 523 -2.31 15.79 24.69
N VAL A 524 -1.82 15.79 23.44
CA VAL A 524 -2.61 15.39 22.26
C VAL A 524 -3.19 13.98 22.51
N PRO A 525 -4.51 13.78 22.34
CA PRO A 525 -5.14 12.48 22.58
C PRO A 525 -4.58 11.42 21.64
N GLU A 526 -4.37 10.22 22.19
CA GLU A 526 -3.88 9.08 21.42
C GLU A 526 -4.99 8.54 20.50
N VAL A 527 -4.66 8.36 19.22
CA VAL A 527 -5.55 7.80 18.21
C VAL A 527 -5.43 6.28 18.21
N LEU A 528 -6.53 5.57 18.47
CA LEU A 528 -6.56 4.09 18.52
C LEU A 528 -6.91 3.49 17.16
N ALA A 529 -7.91 4.07 16.49
CA ALA A 529 -8.37 3.65 15.17
C ALA A 529 -8.78 4.84 14.31
N LEU A 530 -8.71 4.67 12.99
CA LEU A 530 -9.07 5.67 12.00
C LEU A 530 -9.97 5.07 10.93
N ALA A 531 -11.00 5.80 10.54
CA ALA A 531 -11.86 5.47 9.41
C ALA A 531 -11.86 6.61 8.39
N GLN A 532 -11.55 6.27 7.14
CA GLN A 532 -11.66 7.16 5.98
C GLN A 532 -12.89 6.75 5.17
N VAL A 533 -13.85 7.67 5.05
CA VAL A 533 -15.07 7.47 4.25
C VAL A 533 -15.00 8.40 3.04
N CYS A 534 -15.41 7.93 1.87
CA CYS A 534 -15.59 8.73 0.67
C CYS A 534 -17.07 8.71 0.32
N LEU A 535 -17.68 9.87 0.11
CA LEU A 535 -19.04 9.99 -0.38
C LEU A 535 -19.03 9.73 -1.89
N GLU A 536 -19.90 8.84 -2.36
CA GLU A 536 -20.04 8.44 -3.75
C GLU A 536 -21.51 8.44 -4.16
N GLY A 537 -21.78 8.67 -5.44
CA GLY A 537 -23.14 8.60 -5.98
C GLY A 537 -23.83 9.97 -6.09
N ASN A 538 -25.16 9.97 -6.10
CA ASN A 538 -25.99 11.10 -6.49
C ASN A 538 -25.64 11.61 -7.92
N LEU A 539 -25.44 10.66 -8.84
CA LEU A 539 -25.12 10.97 -10.24
C LEU A 539 -26.38 11.32 -11.01
N SER A 540 -26.27 12.24 -11.97
CA SER A 540 -27.38 12.56 -12.87
C SER A 540 -27.63 11.41 -13.86
N GLU A 541 -28.90 11.15 -14.18
CA GLU A 541 -29.27 10.11 -15.14
C GLU A 541 -28.64 10.31 -16.53
N GLU A 542 -28.41 11.57 -16.92
CA GLU A 542 -27.74 11.93 -18.17
C GLU A 542 -26.29 11.45 -18.18
N THR A 543 -25.55 11.68 -17.10
CA THR A 543 -24.18 11.22 -16.93
C THR A 543 -24.12 9.69 -16.94
N VAL A 544 -25.04 9.02 -16.24
CA VAL A 544 -25.13 7.55 -16.22
C VAL A 544 -25.39 7.00 -17.63
N ARG A 545 -26.35 7.58 -18.37
CA ARG A 545 -26.65 7.18 -19.76
C ARG A 545 -25.47 7.40 -20.70
N GLY A 546 -24.79 8.55 -20.60
CA GLY A 546 -23.62 8.88 -21.42
C GLY A 546 -22.39 8.01 -21.09
N ALA A 547 -22.20 7.67 -19.82
CA ALA A 547 -21.09 6.83 -19.37
C ALA A 547 -21.28 5.36 -19.76
N ILE A 548 -22.48 4.80 -19.61
CA ILE A 548 -22.79 3.44 -20.07
C ILE A 548 -22.62 3.34 -21.59
N GLY A 549 -23.07 4.36 -22.34
CA GLY A 549 -22.95 4.39 -23.81
C GLY A 549 -21.52 4.59 -24.33
N SER A 550 -20.67 5.35 -23.62
CA SER A 550 -19.28 5.60 -24.04
C SER A 550 -18.23 4.71 -23.37
N GLY A 551 -18.62 3.93 -22.36
CA GLY A 551 -17.73 3.10 -21.54
C GLY A 551 -16.73 3.89 -20.69
N LYS A 552 -16.85 5.22 -20.62
CA LYS A 552 -15.94 6.08 -19.85
C LYS A 552 -16.29 6.03 -18.36
N ARG A 553 -15.31 5.70 -17.54
CA ARG A 553 -15.39 5.80 -16.08
C ARG A 553 -14.99 7.21 -15.66
N ALA A 554 -15.90 7.94 -15.01
CA ALA A 554 -15.51 9.15 -14.30
C ALA A 554 -14.61 8.76 -13.12
N ALA A 555 -13.58 9.56 -12.85
CA ALA A 555 -12.67 9.32 -11.72
C ALA A 555 -13.34 9.78 -10.42
N GLY A 556 -13.34 8.94 -9.37
CA GLY A 556 -13.94 9.27 -8.08
C GLY A 556 -14.89 8.17 -7.58
N ASP A 557 -15.91 7.83 -8.36
CA ASP A 557 -17.02 6.94 -7.95
C ASP A 557 -16.77 5.47 -8.28
N LEU A 558 -16.07 4.73 -7.41
CA LEU A 558 -15.72 3.34 -7.74
C LEU A 558 -16.91 2.38 -7.71
N LEU A 559 -17.72 2.42 -6.65
CA LEU A 559 -18.80 1.45 -6.45
C LEU A 559 -19.96 1.66 -7.43
N PRO A 560 -20.48 2.89 -7.64
CA PRO A 560 -21.53 3.14 -8.63
C PRO A 560 -21.18 2.62 -10.03
N TRP A 561 -19.95 2.87 -10.51
CA TRP A 561 -19.51 2.40 -11.82
C TRP A 561 -19.30 0.89 -11.86
N THR A 562 -18.79 0.28 -10.79
CA THR A 562 -18.57 -1.17 -10.77
C THR A 562 -19.90 -1.93 -10.77
N ILE A 563 -20.88 -1.48 -10.00
CA ILE A 563 -22.18 -2.14 -9.87
C ILE A 563 -23.02 -1.91 -11.13
N SER A 564 -23.09 -0.67 -11.64
CA SER A 564 -23.79 -0.40 -12.91
C SER A 564 -23.21 -1.19 -14.08
N GLN A 565 -21.89 -1.41 -14.15
CA GLN A 565 -21.30 -2.23 -15.22
C GLN A 565 -21.59 -3.73 -15.05
N GLN A 566 -21.63 -4.24 -13.83
CA GLN A 566 -21.79 -5.67 -13.57
C GLN A 566 -23.24 -6.14 -13.58
N PHE A 567 -24.16 -5.29 -13.14
CA PHE A 567 -25.59 -5.57 -13.06
C PHE A 567 -26.40 -4.85 -14.14
N MET A 568 -25.78 -3.96 -14.92
CA MET A 568 -26.45 -3.11 -15.91
C MET A 568 -27.57 -2.26 -15.31
N ASP A 569 -27.43 -1.93 -14.03
CA ASP A 569 -28.41 -1.16 -13.26
C ASP A 569 -28.16 0.34 -13.40
N ARG A 570 -29.24 1.09 -13.67
CA ARG A 570 -29.24 2.55 -13.81
C ARG A 570 -29.68 3.28 -12.54
N GLU A 571 -30.38 2.60 -11.64
CA GLU A 571 -30.92 3.19 -10.41
C GLU A 571 -29.86 3.24 -9.31
N PHE A 572 -28.94 2.27 -9.27
CA PHE A 572 -27.92 2.25 -8.24
C PHE A 572 -27.02 3.50 -8.20
N PRO A 573 -26.51 4.02 -9.34
CA PRO A 573 -25.66 5.22 -9.32
C PRO A 573 -26.37 6.52 -8.92
N THR A 574 -27.70 6.57 -8.96
CA THR A 574 -28.47 7.73 -8.48
C THR A 574 -28.56 7.76 -6.95
N LEU A 575 -28.38 6.62 -6.28
CA LEU A 575 -28.35 6.55 -4.82
C LEU A 575 -27.13 7.27 -4.25
N CYS A 576 -27.27 7.80 -3.04
CA CYS A 576 -26.18 8.41 -2.30
C CYS A 576 -25.55 7.36 -1.37
N GLY A 577 -24.24 7.14 -1.46
CA GLY A 577 -23.56 6.13 -0.67
C GLY A 577 -22.25 6.60 -0.06
N GLY A 578 -21.87 5.98 1.06
CA GLY A 578 -20.57 6.16 1.67
C GLY A 578 -19.68 4.95 1.42
N ARG A 579 -18.56 5.12 0.71
CA ARG A 579 -17.52 4.10 0.62
C ARG A 579 -16.54 4.24 1.78
N VAL A 580 -16.43 3.24 2.66
CA VAL A 580 -15.31 3.18 3.60
C VAL A 580 -14.07 2.75 2.81
N VAL A 581 -13.18 3.71 2.55
CA VAL A 581 -11.96 3.52 1.76
C VAL A 581 -10.92 2.77 2.59
N ARG A 582 -10.76 3.17 3.86
CA ARG A 582 -9.75 2.62 4.78
C ARG A 582 -10.26 2.60 6.20
N ILE A 583 -10.04 1.47 6.89
CA ILE A 583 -10.07 1.39 8.35
C ILE A 583 -8.69 0.94 8.80
N ALA A 584 -8.09 1.72 9.70
CA ALA A 584 -6.77 1.46 10.21
C ALA A 584 -6.83 1.40 11.74
N VAL A 585 -6.48 0.24 12.30
CA VAL A 585 -6.29 0.04 13.74
C VAL A 585 -4.80 -0.14 13.97
N HIS A 586 -4.28 0.48 15.02
CA HIS A 586 -2.88 0.30 15.38
C HIS A 586 -2.55 -1.21 15.53
N PRO A 587 -1.41 -1.72 14.99
CA PRO A 587 -1.09 -3.14 15.00
C PRO A 587 -1.15 -3.80 16.38
N ASP A 588 -0.71 -3.08 17.42
CA ASP A 588 -0.69 -3.59 18.80
C ASP A 588 -2.10 -3.74 19.41
N PHE A 589 -3.11 -3.05 18.85
CA PHE A 589 -4.51 -3.09 19.30
C PHE A 589 -5.41 -3.95 18.42
N GLN A 590 -4.82 -4.69 17.47
CA GLN A 590 -5.58 -5.62 16.63
C GLN A 590 -6.18 -6.73 17.50
N SER A 591 -7.37 -7.19 17.12
CA SER A 591 -8.16 -8.21 17.85
C SER A 591 -8.82 -7.74 19.17
N MET A 592 -8.67 -6.49 19.61
CA MET A 592 -9.38 -5.94 20.78
C MET A 592 -10.78 -5.37 20.47
N GLY A 593 -11.17 -5.29 19.19
CA GLY A 593 -12.52 -4.87 18.79
C GLY A 593 -12.70 -3.38 18.47
N TYR A 594 -11.66 -2.53 18.57
CA TYR A 594 -11.75 -1.09 18.23
C TYR A 594 -12.23 -0.81 16.81
N GLY A 595 -11.87 -1.66 15.84
CA GLY A 595 -12.35 -1.54 14.46
C GLY A 595 -13.86 -1.78 14.33
N SER A 596 -14.41 -2.75 15.06
CA SER A 596 -15.85 -3.02 15.09
C SER A 596 -16.61 -1.85 15.72
N ARG A 597 -16.11 -1.35 16.86
CA ARG A 597 -16.68 -0.17 17.52
C ARG A 597 -16.70 1.07 16.63
N THR A 598 -15.61 1.29 15.89
CA THR A 598 -15.52 2.42 14.95
C THR A 598 -16.59 2.33 13.87
N LEU A 599 -16.87 1.13 13.35
CA LEU A 599 -17.92 0.89 12.38
C LEU A 599 -19.32 1.07 12.97
N GLU A 600 -19.57 0.54 14.16
CA GLU A 600 -20.85 0.69 14.86
C GLU A 600 -21.18 2.18 15.08
N LEU A 601 -20.26 2.96 15.62
CA LEU A 601 -20.44 4.40 15.84
C LEU A 601 -20.62 5.18 14.53
N LEU A 602 -19.92 4.77 13.47
CA LEU A 602 -20.06 5.38 12.15
C LEU A 602 -21.43 5.07 11.54
N GLU A 603 -21.94 3.86 11.70
CA GLU A 603 -23.28 3.47 11.27
C GLU A 603 -24.36 4.22 12.05
N GLU A 604 -24.25 4.29 13.38
CA GLU A 604 -25.14 5.08 14.24
C GLU A 604 -25.16 6.57 13.85
N TYR A 605 -23.99 7.12 13.48
CA TYR A 605 -23.86 8.48 13.00
C TYR A 605 -24.64 8.71 11.70
N TYR A 606 -24.45 7.86 10.68
CA TYR A 606 -25.15 8.04 9.40
C TYR A 606 -26.64 7.66 9.45
N LEU A 607 -27.05 6.78 10.37
CA LEU A 607 -28.47 6.51 10.63
C LEU A 607 -29.17 7.68 11.33
N GLY A 608 -28.41 8.61 11.92
CA GLY A 608 -28.95 9.77 12.64
C GLY A 608 -29.41 9.44 14.07
N HIS A 609 -28.93 8.34 14.66
CA HIS A 609 -29.25 7.98 16.05
C HIS A 609 -28.57 8.91 17.07
N ILE A 610 -27.46 9.56 16.68
CA ILE A 610 -26.77 10.55 17.51
C ILE A 610 -27.45 11.91 17.31
N PRO A 611 -28.07 12.50 18.35
CA PRO A 611 -28.75 13.79 18.22
C PRO A 611 -27.74 14.91 17.93
N SER A 612 -28.00 15.68 16.88
CA SER A 612 -27.21 16.88 16.56
C SER A 612 -27.68 18.05 17.44
N ILE A 613 -26.76 18.70 18.14
CA ILE A 613 -27.06 19.77 19.11
C ILE A 613 -27.29 21.12 18.40
N GLU A 614 -26.83 21.30 17.16
CA GLU A 614 -26.91 22.58 16.43
C GLU A 614 -27.85 22.52 15.22
N GLU A 615 -28.85 23.42 15.19
CA GLU A 615 -29.80 23.52 14.07
C GLU A 615 -29.30 24.37 12.89
N ASN A 616 -28.26 25.20 13.03
CA ASN A 616 -27.82 26.09 11.95
C ASN A 616 -26.35 26.57 12.10
N VAL A 617 -25.37 25.76 11.71
CA VAL A 617 -24.06 26.29 11.29
C VAL A 617 -23.94 26.11 9.78
N LYS A 618 -24.18 27.20 9.06
CA LYS A 618 -23.61 27.32 7.71
C LYS A 618 -22.10 27.29 7.92
N GLU A 619 -21.43 26.19 7.53
CA GLU A 619 -19.99 26.17 7.30
C GLU A 619 -19.66 27.08 6.10
N THR A 620 -19.94 28.37 6.21
CA THR A 620 -19.31 29.36 5.36
C THR A 620 -17.93 29.59 5.93
N VAL A 621 -17.00 28.67 5.64
CA VAL A 621 -15.60 29.09 5.50
C VAL A 621 -15.67 30.19 4.45
N LYS A 622 -15.56 31.45 4.87
CA LYS A 622 -15.41 32.56 3.93
C LYS A 622 -14.16 32.23 3.13
N THR A 623 -14.35 31.75 1.90
CA THR A 623 -13.33 31.84 0.87
C THR A 623 -12.87 33.28 0.90
N VAL A 624 -11.57 33.49 1.13
CA VAL A 624 -10.96 34.81 1.16
C VAL A 624 -11.44 35.55 -0.08
N LYS A 625 -12.35 36.50 0.08
CA LYS A 625 -12.60 37.50 -0.94
C LYS A 625 -11.35 38.36 -0.94
N ASP A 626 -10.69 38.41 -2.09
CA ASP A 626 -9.46 39.16 -2.35
C ASP A 626 -9.46 40.52 -1.64
N GLY A 627 -8.74 40.57 -0.51
CA GLY A 627 -8.45 41.80 0.21
C GLY A 627 -7.03 42.24 -0.11
N ASN A 628 -6.92 43.26 -0.97
CA ASN A 628 -5.74 44.06 -1.33
C ASN A 628 -4.44 43.27 -1.61
N THR A 629 -4.03 43.26 -2.88
CA THR A 629 -2.73 42.81 -3.36
C THR A 629 -1.59 43.58 -2.69
N VAL A 630 -1.10 43.07 -1.56
CA VAL A 630 0.18 43.46 -0.96
C VAL A 630 1.30 42.93 -1.86
N ALA A 631 2.34 43.74 -2.11
CA ALA A 631 3.47 43.35 -2.94
C ALA A 631 4.27 42.19 -2.30
N LEU A 632 4.85 41.29 -3.12
CA LEU A 632 5.57 40.08 -2.69
C LEU A 632 6.66 40.30 -1.63
N LEU A 633 7.23 41.52 -1.55
CA LEU A 633 8.30 41.89 -0.63
C LEU A 633 7.81 42.24 0.80
N GLU A 634 6.51 42.49 0.99
CA GLU A 634 5.92 42.88 2.29
C GLU A 634 5.00 41.79 2.88
N GLU A 635 4.74 40.72 2.13
CA GLU A 635 3.80 39.66 2.51
C GLU A 635 4.39 38.73 3.59
N GLN A 636 3.85 38.79 4.81
CA GLN A 636 4.12 37.80 5.86
C GLN A 636 3.07 36.70 5.81
N ILE A 637 3.54 35.46 5.63
CA ILE A 637 2.67 34.28 5.64
C ILE A 637 2.45 33.84 7.08
N ALA A 638 1.21 33.93 7.56
CA ALA A 638 0.77 33.37 8.83
C ALA A 638 -0.33 32.32 8.58
N PRO A 639 -0.44 31.29 9.44
CA PRO A 639 -1.57 30.36 9.39
C PRO A 639 -2.89 31.11 9.60
N ARG A 640 -3.98 30.59 9.02
CA ARG A 640 -5.31 31.21 9.10
C ARG A 640 -5.72 31.38 10.58
N THR A 641 -6.20 32.58 10.94
CA THR A 641 -6.52 32.94 12.34
C THR A 641 -7.90 32.48 12.78
N ASP A 642 -8.83 32.29 11.84
CA ASP A 642 -10.22 31.87 12.10
C ASP A 642 -10.43 30.41 11.69
N LEU A 643 -9.74 29.49 12.38
CA LEU A 643 -9.86 28.06 12.10
C LEU A 643 -10.84 27.38 13.07
N PRO A 644 -11.71 26.46 12.58
CA PRO A 644 -12.53 25.61 13.44
C PRO A 644 -11.67 24.74 14.37
N PRO A 645 -12.25 24.07 15.39
CA PRO A 645 -11.49 23.11 16.18
C PRO A 645 -11.04 21.91 15.33
N LEU A 646 -9.86 21.36 15.65
CA LEU A 646 -9.28 20.20 14.95
C LEU A 646 -10.17 18.96 15.04
N LEU A 647 -10.80 18.78 16.19
CA LEU A 647 -11.64 17.65 16.54
C LEU A 647 -13.03 18.18 16.84
N MET A 648 -14.03 17.65 16.13
CA MET A 648 -15.44 17.93 16.38
C MET A 648 -16.10 16.66 16.89
N ARG A 649 -16.97 16.80 17.89
CA ARG A 649 -17.78 15.67 18.36
C ARG A 649 -18.82 15.34 17.30
N LEU A 650 -19.21 14.07 17.21
CA LEU A 650 -20.24 13.65 16.24
C LEU A 650 -21.60 14.32 16.52
N SER A 651 -21.86 14.74 17.76
CA SER A 651 -23.05 15.50 18.15
C SER A 651 -23.08 16.92 17.60
N GLU A 652 -21.93 17.49 17.21
CA GLU A 652 -21.84 18.87 16.73
C GLU A 652 -22.12 18.97 15.22
N ARG A 653 -21.92 17.87 14.46
CA ARG A 653 -22.04 17.86 13.00
C ARG A 653 -23.21 17.00 12.54
N LYS A 654 -24.12 17.59 11.76
CA LYS A 654 -25.20 16.83 11.09
C LYS A 654 -24.65 15.88 10.00
N PRO A 655 -25.03 14.59 10.00
CA PRO A 655 -24.65 13.65 8.96
C PRO A 655 -25.37 13.94 7.64
N GLU A 656 -24.72 13.57 6.53
CA GLU A 656 -25.34 13.52 5.22
C GLU A 656 -26.24 12.28 5.10
N ARG A 657 -27.31 12.37 4.30
CA ARG A 657 -28.21 11.24 4.05
C ARG A 657 -27.51 10.23 3.13
N LEU A 658 -27.32 9.01 3.63
CA LEU A 658 -26.72 7.90 2.89
C LEU A 658 -27.69 6.72 2.82
N ASP A 659 -27.83 6.15 1.62
CA ASP A 659 -28.67 4.99 1.34
C ASP A 659 -27.91 3.67 1.54
N TYR A 660 -26.59 3.68 1.34
CA TYR A 660 -25.74 2.51 1.52
C TYR A 660 -24.33 2.86 2.03
N LEU A 661 -23.70 1.90 2.71
CA LEU A 661 -22.27 1.87 2.96
C LEU A 661 -21.62 0.77 2.13
N GLY A 662 -20.49 1.08 1.52
CA GLY A 662 -19.76 0.14 0.68
C GLY A 662 -18.29 0.06 1.03
N VAL A 663 -17.67 -1.07 0.73
CA VAL A 663 -16.25 -1.32 0.98
C VAL A 663 -15.63 -2.03 -0.20
N SER A 664 -14.36 -1.74 -0.48
CA SER A 664 -13.57 -2.41 -1.51
C SER A 664 -12.19 -2.74 -0.95
N PHE A 665 -11.85 -4.02 -0.84
CA PHE A 665 -10.60 -4.46 -0.22
C PHE A 665 -10.03 -5.73 -0.88
N GLY A 666 -8.74 -6.00 -0.64
CA GLY A 666 -8.09 -7.26 -1.02
C GLY A 666 -8.57 -8.43 -0.17
N LEU A 667 -9.06 -9.48 -0.81
CA LEU A 667 -9.78 -10.57 -0.18
C LEU A 667 -8.86 -11.44 0.69
N THR A 668 -8.98 -11.27 2.00
CA THR A 668 -8.36 -12.13 3.01
C THR A 668 -9.43 -12.68 3.96
N LEU A 669 -9.16 -13.83 4.59
CA LEU A 669 -10.13 -14.47 5.47
C LEU A 669 -10.48 -13.59 6.69
N ASP A 670 -9.48 -12.92 7.26
CA ASP A 670 -9.65 -12.09 8.46
C ASP A 670 -10.51 -10.86 8.17
N LEU A 671 -10.23 -10.16 7.06
CA LEU A 671 -11.03 -9.01 6.63
C LEU A 671 -12.45 -9.45 6.23
N LEU A 672 -12.60 -10.57 5.53
CA LEU A 672 -13.92 -11.08 5.16
C LEU A 672 -14.75 -11.40 6.40
N LYS A 673 -14.16 -12.03 7.43
CA LYS A 673 -14.84 -12.29 8.71
C LYS A 673 -15.20 -11.00 9.42
N PHE A 674 -14.33 -10.00 9.42
CA PHE A 674 -14.56 -8.68 10.01
C PHE A 674 -15.80 -8.01 9.38
N TRP A 675 -15.83 -7.86 8.06
CA TRP A 675 -16.95 -7.20 7.36
C TRP A 675 -18.26 -7.98 7.49
N LYS A 676 -18.21 -9.32 7.51
CA LYS A 676 -19.41 -10.14 7.72
C LYS A 676 -19.98 -10.05 9.12
N LYS A 677 -19.14 -9.86 10.15
CA LYS A 677 -19.61 -9.60 11.51
C LYS A 677 -20.38 -8.27 11.57
N SER A 678 -19.94 -7.27 10.83
CA SER A 678 -20.64 -5.97 10.70
C SER A 678 -21.86 -5.99 9.76
N GLY A 679 -22.23 -7.14 9.19
CA GLY A 679 -23.44 -7.27 8.36
C GLY A 679 -23.30 -6.85 6.89
N PHE A 680 -22.07 -6.61 6.41
CA PHE A 680 -21.82 -6.36 4.98
C PHE A 680 -22.03 -7.62 4.15
N VAL A 681 -22.51 -7.43 2.92
CA VAL A 681 -22.85 -8.49 1.97
C VAL A 681 -21.95 -8.38 0.74
N PRO A 682 -21.29 -9.47 0.30
CA PRO A 682 -20.44 -9.42 -0.89
C PRO A 682 -21.28 -9.32 -2.16
N VAL A 683 -20.92 -8.42 -3.06
CA VAL A 683 -21.68 -8.12 -4.29
C VAL A 683 -20.85 -8.39 -5.53
N TYR A 684 -19.54 -8.12 -5.48
CA TYR A 684 -18.67 -8.31 -6.63
C TYR A 684 -17.27 -8.76 -6.20
N LEU A 685 -16.72 -9.72 -6.94
CA LEU A 685 -15.35 -10.19 -6.79
C LEU A 685 -14.64 -10.07 -8.13
N ARG A 686 -13.54 -9.31 -8.15
CA ARG A 686 -12.72 -9.17 -9.34
C ARG A 686 -11.99 -10.48 -9.65
N GLN A 687 -12.14 -10.91 -10.89
CA GLN A 687 -11.53 -12.09 -11.51
C GLN A 687 -10.00 -12.02 -11.54
N THR A 688 -9.43 -10.96 -12.12
CA THR A 688 -7.97 -10.76 -12.12
C THR A 688 -7.46 -10.37 -10.72
N PRO A 689 -6.49 -11.09 -10.14
CA PRO A 689 -5.87 -10.69 -8.88
C PRO A 689 -5.05 -9.41 -9.07
N SER A 690 -4.91 -8.63 -7.99
CA SER A 690 -4.04 -7.46 -8.02
C SER A 690 -2.57 -7.91 -8.16
N PRO A 691 -1.79 -7.37 -9.12
CA PRO A 691 -0.38 -7.75 -9.27
C PRO A 691 0.47 -7.37 -8.06
N LEU A 692 0.01 -6.41 -7.25
CA LEU A 692 0.73 -5.91 -6.08
C LEU A 692 0.54 -6.79 -4.84
N THR A 693 -0.69 -7.23 -4.57
CA THR A 693 -1.01 -8.01 -3.36
C THR A 693 -1.20 -9.50 -3.65
N GLY A 694 -1.39 -9.89 -4.91
CA GLY A 694 -1.76 -11.25 -5.31
C GLY A 694 -3.19 -11.63 -4.89
N GLU A 695 -3.95 -10.69 -4.33
CA GLU A 695 -5.29 -10.93 -3.80
C GLU A 695 -6.36 -10.44 -4.78
N TYR A 696 -7.51 -11.12 -4.78
CA TYR A 696 -8.69 -10.68 -5.50
C TYR A 696 -9.36 -9.50 -4.80
N THR A 697 -9.80 -8.49 -5.55
CA THR A 697 -10.52 -7.34 -4.95
C THR A 697 -11.99 -7.66 -4.77
N CYS A 698 -12.50 -7.60 -3.54
CA CYS A 698 -13.90 -7.83 -3.20
C CYS A 698 -14.60 -6.51 -2.86
N ALA A 699 -15.77 -6.29 -3.45
CA ALA A 699 -16.68 -5.21 -3.10
C ALA A 699 -17.85 -5.77 -2.28
N MET A 700 -18.08 -5.19 -1.10
CA MET A 700 -19.21 -5.52 -0.24
C MET A 700 -20.05 -4.28 0.04
N LEU A 701 -21.36 -4.46 0.18
CA LEU A 701 -22.32 -3.40 0.45
C LEU A 701 -23.13 -3.71 1.70
N LYS A 702 -23.60 -2.66 2.35
CA LYS A 702 -24.58 -2.70 3.43
C LYS A 702 -25.58 -1.60 3.16
N ARG A 703 -26.86 -1.93 3.16
CA ARG A 703 -27.93 -0.95 3.04
C ARG A 703 -28.08 -0.21 4.38
N LEU A 704 -28.32 1.10 4.32
CA LEU A 704 -28.72 1.94 5.46
C LEU A 704 -30.23 2.19 5.40
N HIS A 705 -30.85 2.58 6.52
CA HIS A 705 -32.29 2.85 6.62
C HIS A 705 -33.20 1.69 6.14
N ALA A 706 -32.93 0.46 6.62
CA ALA A 706 -33.81 -0.68 6.35
C ALA A 706 -35.21 -0.52 6.98
N GLU A 707 -35.33 0.26 8.05
CA GLU A 707 -36.55 0.38 8.86
C GLU A 707 -37.61 1.34 8.28
N VAL A 708 -37.20 2.31 7.47
CA VAL A 708 -38.09 3.40 7.00
C VAL A 708 -38.90 2.98 5.76
N ASP A 709 -38.32 2.18 4.86
CA ASP A 709 -38.98 1.70 3.64
C ASP A 709 -38.87 0.17 3.47
N PRO A 710 -39.71 -0.61 4.17
CA PRO A 710 -39.81 -2.07 3.99
C PRO A 710 -40.46 -2.49 2.65
N SER A 711 -41.06 -1.56 1.92
CA SER A 711 -41.73 -1.78 0.62
C SER A 711 -40.76 -1.79 -0.58
N SER A 712 -39.56 -1.24 -0.43
CA SER A 712 -38.52 -1.34 -1.46
C SER A 712 -37.93 -2.75 -1.43
N SER A 713 -38.23 -3.54 -2.47
CA SER A 713 -37.60 -4.85 -2.69
C SER A 713 -36.09 -4.72 -2.50
N SER A 714 -35.49 -5.51 -1.60
CA SER A 714 -34.07 -5.40 -1.26
C SER A 714 -33.20 -5.71 -2.49
N TRP A 715 -32.85 -4.68 -3.26
CA TRP A 715 -31.91 -4.76 -4.38
C TRP A 715 -30.61 -5.44 -3.97
N LEU A 716 -30.20 -5.29 -2.70
CA LEU A 716 -29.05 -5.96 -2.12
C LEU A 716 -29.19 -7.49 -2.12
N ALA A 717 -30.39 -8.02 -1.84
CA ALA A 717 -30.66 -9.44 -1.91
C ALA A 717 -30.59 -9.95 -3.36
N ALA A 718 -31.12 -9.20 -4.33
CA ALA A 718 -31.03 -9.54 -5.75
C ALA A 718 -29.58 -9.57 -6.23
N TYR A 719 -28.76 -8.57 -5.85
CA TYR A 719 -27.34 -8.55 -6.16
C TYR A 719 -26.59 -9.73 -5.53
N PHE A 720 -26.90 -10.10 -4.28
CA PHE A 720 -26.26 -11.23 -3.63
C PHE A 720 -26.65 -12.57 -4.26
N GLN A 721 -27.92 -12.76 -4.66
CA GLN A 721 -28.36 -13.95 -5.40
C GLN A 721 -27.59 -14.12 -6.71
N GLU A 722 -27.45 -13.04 -7.46
CA GLU A 722 -26.73 -13.03 -8.73
C GLU A 722 -25.22 -13.22 -8.53
N PHE A 723 -24.64 -12.58 -7.52
CA PHE A 723 -23.26 -12.80 -7.10
C PHE A 723 -23.01 -14.27 -6.74
N ARG A 724 -23.91 -14.91 -5.99
CA ARG A 724 -23.81 -16.32 -5.60
C ARG A 724 -23.81 -17.25 -6.81
N LYS A 725 -24.72 -17.03 -7.77
CA LYS A 725 -24.77 -17.80 -9.03
C LYS A 725 -23.46 -17.66 -9.81
N ARG A 726 -22.97 -16.42 -10.00
CA ARG A 726 -21.73 -16.13 -10.70
C ARG A 726 -20.52 -16.76 -9.99
N LEU A 727 -20.45 -16.64 -8.66
CA LEU A 727 -19.36 -17.21 -7.87
C LEU A 727 -19.26 -18.73 -8.04
N ILE A 728 -20.39 -19.45 -7.94
CA ILE A 728 -20.41 -20.91 -8.12
C ILE A 728 -19.88 -21.30 -9.50
N SER A 729 -20.25 -20.57 -10.55
CA SER A 729 -19.73 -20.82 -11.89
C SER A 729 -18.24 -20.48 -12.05
N LEU A 730 -17.75 -19.46 -11.33
CA LEU A 730 -16.37 -18.98 -11.43
C LEU A 730 -15.38 -19.77 -10.56
N LEU A 731 -15.85 -20.51 -9.55
CA LEU A 731 -15.01 -21.31 -8.65
C LEU A 731 -14.14 -22.34 -9.39
N SER A 732 -14.61 -22.88 -10.53
CA SER A 732 -13.86 -23.83 -11.35
C SER A 732 -12.88 -23.19 -12.34
N PHE A 733 -12.94 -21.87 -12.53
CA PHE A 733 -12.08 -21.16 -13.48
C PHE A 733 -10.94 -20.45 -12.75
N GLU A 734 -10.96 -19.11 -12.72
CA GLU A 734 -9.88 -18.31 -12.16
C GLU A 734 -9.70 -18.48 -10.64
N PHE A 735 -10.77 -18.90 -9.94
CA PHE A 735 -10.73 -19.11 -8.50
C PHE A 735 -10.31 -20.54 -8.09
N GLU A 736 -9.73 -21.35 -8.98
CA GLU A 736 -9.22 -22.69 -8.66
C GLU A 736 -8.22 -22.66 -7.49
N LYS A 737 -7.34 -21.65 -7.47
CA LYS A 737 -6.32 -21.47 -6.42
C LYS A 737 -6.87 -20.85 -5.12
N LEU A 738 -8.16 -20.51 -5.08
CA LEU A 738 -8.76 -19.87 -3.91
C LEU A 738 -8.92 -20.89 -2.78
N PRO A 739 -8.47 -20.58 -1.53
CA PRO A 739 -8.67 -21.48 -0.42
C PRO A 739 -10.15 -21.82 -0.18
N ILE A 740 -10.47 -23.10 0.00
CA ILE A 740 -11.84 -23.60 0.17
C ILE A 740 -12.57 -22.89 1.31
N ASN A 741 -11.90 -22.67 2.44
CA ASN A 741 -12.45 -21.94 3.59
C ASN A 741 -12.93 -20.53 3.21
N LEU A 742 -12.22 -19.88 2.29
CA LEU A 742 -12.56 -18.55 1.81
C LEU A 742 -13.76 -18.60 0.86
N GLY A 743 -13.78 -19.57 -0.07
CA GLY A 743 -14.90 -19.79 -0.98
C GLY A 743 -16.20 -20.12 -0.24
N LEU A 744 -16.15 -21.03 0.74
CA LEU A 744 -17.29 -21.36 1.60
C LEU A 744 -17.72 -20.16 2.44
N SER A 745 -16.76 -19.42 3.01
CA SER A 745 -17.06 -18.20 3.75
C SER A 745 -17.81 -17.24 2.85
N LEU A 746 -17.36 -16.95 1.62
CA LEU A 746 -18.01 -16.02 0.68
C LEU A 746 -19.48 -16.34 0.43
N LEU A 747 -19.83 -17.62 0.23
CA LEU A 747 -21.20 -18.08 -0.02
C LEU A 747 -22.13 -17.92 1.19
N GLN A 748 -21.59 -17.90 2.42
CA GLN A 748 -22.38 -17.73 3.63
C GLN A 748 -22.62 -16.25 3.95
N THR A 749 -23.87 -15.86 4.22
CA THR A 749 -24.21 -14.49 4.61
C THR A 749 -24.84 -14.47 6.00
N ARG A 750 -24.40 -13.52 6.84
CA ARG A 750 -24.90 -13.32 8.22
C ARG A 750 -25.98 -12.24 8.33
N ASN A 751 -26.21 -11.48 7.26
CA ASN A 751 -27.20 -10.41 7.24
C ASN A 751 -28.62 -10.99 7.26
N LYS A 752 -29.39 -10.66 8.31
CA LYS A 752 -30.74 -11.19 8.56
C LYS A 752 -31.73 -10.84 7.45
N GLU A 753 -31.64 -9.63 6.89
CA GLU A 753 -32.55 -9.16 5.83
C GLU A 753 -32.39 -9.97 4.55
N VAL A 754 -31.14 -10.14 4.11
CA VAL A 754 -30.83 -10.91 2.90
C VAL A 754 -31.18 -12.37 3.09
N VAL A 755 -30.91 -12.94 4.27
CA VAL A 755 -31.30 -14.32 4.59
C VAL A 755 -32.82 -14.48 4.58
N ALA A 756 -33.58 -13.53 5.11
CA ALA A 756 -35.05 -13.56 5.07
C ALA A 756 -35.57 -13.45 3.63
N ALA A 757 -35.03 -12.52 2.83
CA ALA A 757 -35.40 -12.37 1.42
C ALA A 757 -35.08 -13.62 0.59
N LEU A 758 -33.93 -14.26 0.83
CA LEU A 758 -33.54 -15.52 0.18
C LEU A 758 -34.47 -16.67 0.56
N LYS A 759 -34.93 -16.73 1.82
CA LYS A 759 -35.89 -17.75 2.26
C LYS A 759 -37.25 -17.56 1.58
N ASN A 760 -37.70 -16.32 1.42
CA ASN A 760 -38.97 -16.01 0.77
C ASN A 760 -38.95 -16.33 -0.74
N ASP A 761 -37.81 -16.11 -1.41
CA ASP A 761 -37.64 -16.40 -2.85
C ASP A 761 -37.11 -17.83 -3.12
N ARG A 762 -37.10 -18.71 -2.10
CA ARG A 762 -36.58 -20.08 -2.26
C ARG A 762 -37.53 -20.90 -3.13
N LYS A 763 -37.19 -21.06 -4.41
CA LYS A 763 -37.86 -21.98 -5.33
C LYS A 763 -37.30 -23.39 -5.15
N VAL A 764 -38.03 -24.22 -4.42
CA VAL A 764 -37.71 -25.64 -4.25
C VAL A 764 -37.89 -26.36 -5.60
N ILE A 765 -36.92 -27.18 -5.98
CA ILE A 765 -36.99 -27.98 -7.21
C ILE A 765 -38.14 -28.99 -7.14
N THR A 766 -38.96 -29.00 -8.18
CA THR A 766 -39.95 -30.07 -8.41
C THR A 766 -39.31 -31.28 -9.07
N ARG A 767 -39.93 -32.45 -8.97
CA ARG A 767 -39.44 -33.69 -9.62
C ARG A 767 -39.26 -33.54 -11.13
N GLU A 768 -40.14 -32.78 -11.78
CA GLU A 768 -40.07 -32.50 -13.22
C GLU A 768 -38.84 -31.67 -13.58
N GLN A 769 -38.54 -30.63 -12.80
CA GLN A 769 -37.33 -29.82 -12.98
C GLN A 769 -36.07 -30.64 -12.69
N LEU A 770 -36.10 -31.55 -11.73
CA LEU A 770 -34.98 -32.45 -11.43
C LEU A 770 -34.67 -33.37 -12.63
N SER A 771 -35.69 -33.85 -13.34
CA SER A 771 -35.51 -34.68 -14.53
C SER A 771 -34.83 -33.95 -15.71
N MET A 772 -34.82 -32.61 -15.70
CA MET A 772 -34.06 -31.82 -16.68
C MET A 772 -32.55 -31.79 -16.38
N PHE A 773 -32.16 -32.03 -15.13
CA PHE A 773 -30.75 -31.99 -14.69
C PHE A 773 -30.14 -33.38 -14.49
N LEU A 774 -30.93 -34.37 -14.06
CA LEU A 774 -30.47 -35.72 -13.74
C LEU A 774 -31.35 -36.76 -14.44
N SER A 775 -30.71 -37.73 -15.09
CA SER A 775 -31.42 -38.87 -15.66
C SER A 775 -31.79 -39.90 -14.57
N ASN A 776 -32.73 -40.78 -14.89
CA ASN A 776 -33.08 -41.91 -14.00
C ASN A 776 -31.88 -42.85 -13.77
N VAL A 777 -30.94 -42.93 -14.71
CA VAL A 777 -29.71 -43.74 -14.58
C VAL A 777 -28.77 -43.11 -13.57
N ASP A 778 -28.64 -41.78 -13.59
CA ASP A 778 -27.81 -41.02 -12.65
C ASP A 778 -28.34 -41.13 -11.22
N LEU A 779 -29.66 -41.10 -11.05
CA LEU A 779 -30.31 -41.36 -9.76
C LEU A 779 -30.04 -42.77 -9.25
N LYS A 780 -29.99 -43.77 -10.14
CA LYS A 780 -29.62 -45.14 -9.77
C LYS A 780 -28.15 -45.21 -9.34
N ARG A 781 -27.23 -44.60 -10.08
CA ARG A 781 -25.80 -44.51 -9.73
C ARG A 781 -25.59 -43.88 -8.35
N LEU A 782 -26.26 -42.76 -8.07
CA LEU A 782 -26.25 -42.11 -6.76
C LEU A 782 -26.80 -43.02 -5.65
N SER A 783 -27.85 -43.79 -5.93
CA SER A 783 -28.42 -44.73 -4.95
C SER A 783 -27.49 -45.90 -4.62
N GLU A 784 -26.73 -46.42 -5.58
CA GLU A 784 -25.77 -47.49 -5.34
C GLU A 784 -24.50 -46.99 -4.63
N PHE A 785 -24.10 -45.73 -4.89
CA PHE A 785 -23.04 -45.08 -4.12
C PHE A 785 -23.45 -44.77 -2.69
N ALA A 786 -24.69 -44.36 -2.45
CA ALA A 786 -25.22 -44.21 -1.08
C ALA A 786 -25.22 -45.53 -0.30
N ARG A 787 -25.24 -46.68 -0.99
CA ARG A 787 -25.06 -48.02 -0.42
C ARG A 787 -23.60 -48.47 -0.32
N ASN A 788 -22.64 -47.62 -0.67
CA ASN A 788 -21.21 -47.93 -0.76
C ASN A 788 -20.86 -49.09 -1.70
N LEU A 789 -21.68 -49.36 -2.73
CA LEU A 789 -21.43 -50.43 -3.71
C LEU A 789 -20.62 -49.97 -4.93
N VAL A 790 -20.43 -48.66 -5.08
CA VAL A 790 -19.82 -48.02 -6.24
C VAL A 790 -18.75 -47.05 -5.77
N ASP A 791 -17.63 -46.95 -6.50
CA ASP A 791 -16.56 -46.01 -6.20
C ASP A 791 -16.90 -44.56 -6.60
N HIS A 792 -16.26 -43.60 -5.94
CA HIS A 792 -16.47 -42.16 -6.16
C HIS A 792 -16.26 -41.72 -7.61
N GLN A 793 -15.37 -42.36 -8.36
CA GLN A 793 -15.08 -42.06 -9.77
C GLN A 793 -16.32 -42.17 -10.68
N MET A 794 -17.31 -42.96 -10.30
CA MET A 794 -18.55 -43.14 -11.05
C MET A 794 -19.60 -42.06 -10.77
N ILE A 795 -19.32 -41.05 -9.92
CA ILE A 795 -20.23 -39.92 -9.62
C ILE A 795 -19.54 -38.56 -9.82
N THR A 796 -18.25 -38.54 -10.13
CA THR A 796 -17.49 -37.29 -10.32
C THR A 796 -18.10 -36.38 -11.39
N ASP A 797 -18.74 -36.96 -12.41
CA ASP A 797 -19.50 -36.27 -13.46
C ASP A 797 -20.77 -35.57 -12.93
N LEU A 798 -21.40 -36.10 -11.88
CA LEU A 798 -22.62 -35.55 -11.29
C LEU A 798 -22.33 -34.50 -10.20
N LEU A 799 -21.12 -34.47 -9.66
CA LEU A 799 -20.73 -33.52 -8.60
C LEU A 799 -20.96 -32.05 -8.97
N PRO A 800 -20.62 -31.55 -10.18
CA PRO A 800 -20.84 -30.14 -10.53
C PRO A 800 -22.33 -29.76 -10.49
N ILE A 801 -23.20 -30.64 -11.01
CA ILE A 801 -24.66 -30.42 -11.06
C ILE A 801 -25.22 -30.42 -9.64
N ILE A 802 -24.89 -31.44 -8.83
CA ILE A 802 -25.33 -31.52 -7.43
C ILE A 802 -24.82 -30.30 -6.64
N SER A 803 -23.57 -29.89 -6.86
CA SER A 803 -22.99 -28.72 -6.20
C SER A 803 -23.74 -27.44 -6.57
N GLN A 804 -24.10 -27.26 -7.85
CA GLN A 804 -24.89 -26.11 -8.30
C GLN A 804 -26.30 -26.08 -7.67
N LEU A 805 -26.95 -27.24 -7.52
CA LEU A 805 -28.28 -27.33 -6.92
C LEU A 805 -28.24 -27.11 -5.40
N TYR A 806 -27.23 -27.66 -4.73
CA TYR A 806 -26.99 -27.50 -3.29
C TYR A 806 -26.62 -26.06 -2.95
N PHE A 807 -25.56 -25.53 -3.54
CA PHE A 807 -25.15 -24.15 -3.34
C PHE A 807 -26.10 -23.16 -4.01
N GLY A 808 -27.11 -23.58 -4.76
CA GLY A 808 -28.21 -22.74 -5.24
C GLY A 808 -29.41 -22.63 -4.28
N ASP A 809 -29.36 -23.28 -3.11
CA ASP A 809 -30.47 -23.42 -2.13
C ASP A 809 -31.76 -24.05 -2.69
N ARG A 810 -31.65 -24.74 -3.82
CA ARG A 810 -32.80 -25.35 -4.50
C ARG A 810 -33.17 -26.75 -3.99
N LEU A 811 -32.24 -27.41 -3.30
CA LEU A 811 -32.47 -28.68 -2.61
C LEU A 811 -33.12 -28.43 -1.25
N ASN A 812 -34.15 -29.21 -0.90
CA ASN A 812 -34.86 -29.12 0.37
C ASN A 812 -34.30 -30.15 1.35
N GLU A 813 -34.01 -29.76 2.60
CA GLU A 813 -33.58 -30.71 3.65
C GLU A 813 -34.67 -31.74 3.97
N GLY A 814 -35.95 -31.38 3.74
CA GLY A 814 -37.10 -32.27 3.97
C GLY A 814 -37.64 -33.03 2.74
N ALA A 815 -37.18 -32.75 1.52
CA ALA A 815 -37.74 -33.36 0.29
C ALA A 815 -36.70 -34.09 -0.58
N CYS A 816 -35.50 -34.34 -0.06
CA CYS A 816 -34.55 -35.22 -0.72
C CYS A 816 -35.06 -36.67 -0.64
N PRO A 817 -35.09 -37.43 -1.75
CA PRO A 817 -35.28 -38.88 -1.70
C PRO A 817 -34.27 -39.49 -0.72
N LYS A 818 -34.68 -40.52 0.04
CA LYS A 818 -33.89 -41.15 1.12
C LYS A 818 -32.42 -41.50 0.74
N GLY A 819 -32.08 -41.60 -0.55
CA GLY A 819 -30.70 -41.79 -1.04
C GLY A 819 -29.79 -40.55 -1.02
N ILE A 820 -30.32 -39.31 -1.10
CA ILE A 820 -29.51 -38.07 -1.07
C ILE A 820 -29.29 -37.58 0.37
N ILE A 821 -30.20 -37.89 1.28
CA ILE A 821 -30.07 -37.55 2.71
C ILE A 821 -28.93 -38.37 3.36
N GLY A 822 -28.76 -39.63 2.93
CA GLY A 822 -27.62 -40.45 3.31
C GLY A 822 -26.27 -39.98 2.75
N LEU A 823 -26.28 -39.07 1.76
CA LEU A 823 -25.10 -38.50 1.12
C LEU A 823 -24.56 -37.24 1.81
N LEU A 824 -25.34 -36.54 2.64
CA LEU A 824 -24.88 -35.35 3.38
C LEU A 824 -23.73 -35.66 4.37
N PRO A 825 -23.76 -36.78 5.13
CA PRO A 825 -22.63 -37.22 5.94
C PRO A 825 -21.42 -37.66 5.09
N THR A 826 -21.66 -38.34 3.96
CA THR A 826 -20.62 -38.83 3.05
C THR A 826 -19.97 -37.71 2.24
N PHE A 827 -20.71 -36.67 1.85
CA PHE A 827 -20.16 -35.45 1.23
C PHE A 827 -19.26 -34.71 2.22
N ARG A 828 -19.62 -34.68 3.51
CA ARG A 828 -18.76 -34.14 4.58
C ARG A 828 -17.53 -35.02 4.84
N GLN A 829 -17.62 -36.34 4.68
CA GLN A 829 -16.46 -37.26 4.73
C GLN A 829 -15.57 -37.17 3.48
N ILE A 830 -16.11 -36.98 2.29
CA ILE A 830 -15.34 -36.84 1.03
C ILE A 830 -14.63 -35.48 0.98
N VAL A 831 -15.27 -34.42 1.48
CA VAL A 831 -14.63 -33.11 1.71
C VAL A 831 -13.64 -33.17 2.89
N GLY A 832 -13.66 -34.25 3.69
CA GLY A 832 -12.89 -34.43 4.92
C GLY A 832 -11.92 -35.62 4.96
N ALA A 833 -11.57 -36.24 3.84
CA ALA A 833 -10.58 -37.34 3.81
C ALA A 833 -9.14 -36.82 3.52
N PRO A 834 -8.09 -37.44 4.10
CA PRO A 834 -6.90 -36.72 4.59
C PRO A 834 -5.61 -36.94 3.77
N ALA A 835 -4.69 -35.97 3.81
CA ALA A 835 -3.29 -36.12 4.29
C ALA A 835 -2.43 -34.85 4.00
N PRO A 836 -1.38 -34.51 4.78
CA PRO A 836 -0.84 -35.15 5.99
C PRO A 836 -0.95 -34.31 7.27
N GLU A 837 -1.03 -35.01 8.41
CA GLU A 837 -0.61 -34.66 9.77
C GLU A 837 -0.63 -33.18 10.20
N ARG A 838 -1.76 -32.65 10.75
CA ARG A 838 -1.71 -31.58 11.78
C ARG A 838 -3.02 -31.12 12.45
N TRP A 839 -4.09 -31.92 12.62
CA TRP A 839 -5.36 -31.32 13.12
C TRP A 839 -6.17 -32.24 14.05
N GLY A 840 -5.52 -32.78 15.07
CA GLY A 840 -6.13 -33.69 16.06
C GLY A 840 -7.14 -33.07 17.04
N PRO A 841 -6.94 -31.86 17.61
CA PRO A 841 -7.79 -31.40 18.72
C PRO A 841 -8.96 -30.46 18.34
N LEU A 842 -9.08 -29.99 17.10
CA LEU A 842 -10.20 -29.13 16.65
C LEU A 842 -11.41 -29.93 16.14
N LEU A 843 -11.22 -31.22 15.84
CA LEU A 843 -12.29 -32.10 15.35
C LEU A 843 -13.24 -32.53 16.48
N GLU A 844 -12.74 -32.65 17.72
CA GLU A 844 -13.52 -33.08 18.89
C GLU A 844 -14.51 -31.99 19.34
N GLU A 845 -14.12 -30.72 19.34
CA GLU A 845 -15.04 -29.62 19.72
C GLU A 845 -16.17 -29.38 18.70
N VAL A 846 -15.91 -29.64 17.41
CA VAL A 846 -16.93 -29.55 16.35
C VAL A 846 -17.86 -30.76 16.35
N LEU A 847 -17.37 -31.94 16.73
CA LEU A 847 -18.18 -33.14 16.92
C LEU A 847 -19.07 -33.04 18.17
N GLN A 848 -18.63 -32.38 19.24
CA GLN A 848 -19.43 -32.15 20.44
C GLN A 848 -20.67 -31.27 20.15
N CYS A 849 -20.51 -30.18 19.39
CA CYS A 849 -21.64 -29.33 18.95
C CYS A 849 -22.61 -30.03 17.97
N LEU A 850 -22.15 -31.06 17.25
CA LEU A 850 -22.99 -31.87 16.36
C LEU A 850 -23.80 -32.91 17.14
N PHE A 851 -23.36 -33.36 18.31
CA PHE A 851 -24.09 -34.31 19.15
C PHE A 851 -25.30 -33.66 19.85
N ASP A 852 -25.20 -32.39 20.26
CA ASP A 852 -26.30 -31.69 20.93
C ASP A 852 -27.48 -31.39 19.98
N VAL A 853 -27.23 -31.21 18.67
CA VAL A 853 -28.28 -31.00 17.67
C VAL A 853 -28.95 -32.32 17.25
N VAL A 854 -28.29 -33.46 17.43
CA VAL A 854 -28.83 -34.80 17.12
C VAL A 854 -29.70 -35.32 18.27
N ALA A 855 -29.55 -34.79 19.49
CA ALA A 855 -30.38 -35.17 20.63
C ALA A 855 -31.85 -34.69 20.50
N ASP A 856 -32.08 -33.50 19.91
CA ASP A 856 -33.43 -32.92 19.77
C ASP A 856 -34.28 -33.54 18.64
N LEU A 857 -33.68 -34.37 17.77
CA LEU A 857 -34.39 -35.04 16.67
C LEU A 857 -34.92 -36.45 17.04
N LYS A 858 -34.62 -36.95 18.24
CA LYS A 858 -35.06 -38.29 18.69
C LYS A 858 -36.50 -38.37 19.20
N PHE A 859 -37.18 -37.23 19.40
CA PHE A 859 -38.53 -37.24 19.98
C PHE A 859 -39.64 -37.57 18.97
N LEU A 860 -39.39 -37.44 17.67
CA LEU A 860 -40.39 -37.66 16.60
C LEU A 860 -40.41 -39.09 16.03
N THR A 861 -39.43 -39.92 16.36
CA THR A 861 -39.32 -41.28 15.80
C THR A 861 -40.15 -42.34 16.54
N ILE A 862 -40.64 -42.06 17.75
CA ILE A 862 -41.38 -43.05 18.56
C ILE A 862 -42.89 -43.01 18.27
N GLU A 863 -43.48 -41.83 18.01
CA GLU A 863 -44.92 -41.74 17.69
C GLU A 863 -45.27 -42.26 16.27
N MET A 864 -44.40 -42.04 15.28
CA MET A 864 -44.66 -42.51 13.91
C MET A 864 -44.57 -44.04 13.74
N VAL A 865 -43.79 -44.74 14.58
CA VAL A 865 -43.65 -46.19 14.53
C VAL A 865 -44.89 -46.89 15.14
N LEU A 866 -45.56 -46.24 16.10
CA LEU A 866 -46.79 -46.76 16.71
C LEU A 866 -48.04 -46.59 15.80
N GLU A 867 -48.07 -45.59 14.92
CA GLU A 867 -49.16 -45.43 13.95
C GLU A 867 -49.04 -46.34 12.72
N MET A 868 -47.82 -46.62 12.23
CA MET A 868 -47.64 -47.50 11.07
C MET A 868 -47.84 -48.99 11.38
N GLY A 869 -47.70 -49.42 12.64
CA GLY A 869 -47.96 -50.80 13.06
C GLY A 869 -49.45 -51.20 13.15
N LYS A 870 -50.39 -50.25 13.02
CA LYS A 870 -51.84 -50.53 13.05
C LYS A 870 -52.49 -50.68 11.67
N ARG A 871 -51.73 -50.56 10.58
CA ARG A 871 -52.22 -50.60 9.20
C ARG A 871 -51.58 -51.68 8.31
N TRP A 872 -50.91 -52.67 8.90
CA TRP A 872 -50.41 -53.85 8.21
C TRP A 872 -50.92 -55.12 8.88
#